data_AF-A0A085WUU7-F1
#
_entry.id   AF-A0A085WUU7-F1
#
_cell.length_a   1.000
_cell.length_b   1.000
_cell.length_c   1.000
_cell.angle_alpha   90.00
_cell.angle_beta   90.00
_cell.angle_gamma   90.00
#
_symmetry.space_group_name_H-M   'P 1'
#
loop_
_entity.id
_entity.type
_entity.pdbx_description
1 polymer ?
#
loop_
_entity_poly.entity_id
_entity_poly.type
_entity_poly.pdbx_seq_one_letter_code
_entity_poly.pdbx_strand_id
1 'polypeptide(L)'
;MKMRRLLQATLLAAVLAAVACGDSGKEPEPGEPNKPTPLPTDPNDPNNATKDTDCDGLSDLVEFTTDRGGGKKTDPGLADTDGDGLPDGLELGIDTPVQGTSCVLPKDASAVLKTDPLNPDTDGDGLKDGIEDANKNGKADDNETHPLLKDTDCDGLLDGPSDGTFKGEDQNANGMVDPGEPDPRKPDSDGDGLLDGIELGAVNNPDPVTCTNFRPDTQPTTTTDPTNADSDGDGVSDGAEDTNQNGQVDPGELDPRTGDASGPVGQVCTAANLRPVIFKDSSGPDIKLALPPTFTEVEEITTTGSEVGGDVKGLVGYDAENKVAFLAFRQAAPAQATDPLGDEEALRTIIQNQGALSNRTAQRFQTWDGHSALQVFYDQAGATTDIKARTNALVNALVPNTQGRLSTATAGGNGDFRLQALFVHRSNQSVVVLIAITQKAAVTGENRNTTTAFSARDLSDGSALAQFGEPTAIQCERFQLQSAKVDFLFVVDDSGSMQSSQNSLAIAAQAAVDSLNASSLDWRMAMVTSSYHIGGEPNSGKLRKFTRNLNKVKAWLTQGSTCTNQVCSVVPTTPQTASCPGDTSEGSNGGCWINIDGTGSEGVLGAARKAVDDLNPGTEPGASESLTLARKDAALVVVILGDADDQTSGNTSVSGFCGSGGNADKPGSGCEPVQNFINFFGNVSSGTAPTNETGKLITVHGIVCPSGQNCGCDSSGCEFNPKPAFGGQRHAAVVNATGGVLGAISDTNSIGASMDAIISDAIGNAGYRTLKPPIGASIKVAVDNVSNPAVCTSNNNIPRSTVNGFDFDGSARTISFFGACRPANTNAQAAVSYQYWIDSVSDPNGGVPCEDDPNYSPTEPDHCTGPTLGCNAAGTNCVCNPNCGGTCGAGTQCEMSTCSCEVIIG
;
A
#
# COMPACT_ATOMS: atom_id res chain seq x y z
N MET A 1 -55.30 31.23 -0.54
CA MET A 1 -56.43 32.00 0.02
C MET A 1 -55.99 32.56 1.37
N LYS A 2 -56.09 33.88 1.56
CA LYS A 2 -55.76 34.59 2.81
C LYS A 2 -56.75 34.24 3.93
N MET A 3 -56.29 34.22 5.20
CA MET A 3 -56.90 34.84 6.41
C MET A 3 -56.07 34.35 7.63
N ARG A 4 -55.24 35.12 8.35
CA ARG A 4 -55.37 36.39 9.11
C ARG A 4 -56.44 36.41 10.21
N ARG A 5 -55.98 36.45 11.47
CA ARG A 5 -56.38 37.32 12.62
C ARG A 5 -55.39 37.00 13.77
N LEU A 6 -54.44 37.83 14.23
CA LEU A 6 -54.29 39.28 14.46
C LEU A 6 -54.87 39.76 15.80
N LEU A 7 -53.97 40.02 16.76
CA LEU A 7 -53.95 41.11 17.76
C LEU A 7 -52.49 41.21 18.24
N GLN A 8 -51.64 42.15 17.77
CA GLN A 8 -51.57 43.60 18.08
C GLN A 8 -51.56 43.91 19.59
N ALA A 9 -50.75 44.82 20.13
CA ALA A 9 -49.64 45.64 19.66
C ALA A 9 -49.23 46.54 20.84
N THR A 10 -47.94 46.93 20.93
CA THR A 10 -47.46 48.32 21.07
C THR A 10 -45.92 48.27 21.13
N LEU A 11 -45.19 48.60 20.05
CA LEU A 11 -44.71 49.93 19.59
C LEU A 11 -43.79 50.64 20.61
N LEU A 12 -42.66 51.28 20.26
CA LEU A 12 -41.82 51.37 19.06
C LEU A 12 -40.64 52.32 19.41
N ALA A 13 -39.53 52.17 18.68
CA ALA A 13 -38.54 53.21 18.31
C ALA A 13 -37.52 53.61 19.41
N ALA A 14 -36.25 53.91 19.11
CA ALA A 14 -35.62 54.28 17.84
C ALA A 14 -34.12 53.91 17.81
N VAL A 15 -33.52 54.17 16.66
CA VAL A 15 -32.26 53.69 16.09
C VAL A 15 -31.12 54.72 16.25
N LEU A 16 -29.88 54.20 16.25
CA LEU A 16 -28.60 54.75 15.71
C LEU A 16 -27.53 55.32 16.66
N ALA A 17 -26.30 54.83 16.38
CA ALA A 17 -24.98 55.47 16.40
C ALA A 17 -24.02 55.17 17.57
N ALA A 18 -22.86 54.64 17.18
CA ALA A 18 -21.67 54.37 17.98
C ALA A 18 -20.98 55.65 18.50
N VAL A 19 -20.21 55.52 19.59
CA VAL A 19 -18.82 56.00 19.79
C VAL A 19 -18.41 55.86 21.28
N ALA A 20 -17.23 55.23 21.47
CA ALA A 20 -16.19 55.35 22.52
C ALA A 20 -16.47 55.14 24.04
N CYS A 21 -15.61 54.27 24.60
CA CYS A 21 -15.02 54.19 25.95
C CYS A 21 -15.82 54.67 27.18
N GLY A 22 -15.95 53.76 28.16
CA GLY A 22 -16.23 54.09 29.56
C GLY A 22 -16.42 52.84 30.41
N ASP A 23 -15.41 52.54 31.20
CA ASP A 23 -15.29 51.47 32.19
C ASP A 23 -16.38 51.48 33.29
N SER A 24 -16.46 50.34 34.00
CA SER A 24 -17.07 50.04 35.31
C SER A 24 -18.48 49.41 35.36
N GLY A 25 -18.50 48.13 35.76
CA GLY A 25 -19.62 47.52 36.48
C GLY A 25 -20.00 46.09 36.06
N LYS A 26 -19.17 45.08 36.38
CA LYS A 26 -19.65 43.68 36.48
C LYS A 26 -20.28 43.45 37.86
N GLU A 27 -21.52 42.96 37.88
CA GLU A 27 -22.14 42.31 39.05
C GLU A 27 -21.39 41.00 39.37
N PRO A 28 -21.37 40.54 40.64
CA PRO A 28 -20.56 39.40 41.05
C PRO A 28 -21.22 38.05 40.73
N GLU A 29 -20.45 37.15 40.14
CA GLU A 29 -20.78 35.74 39.94
C GLU A 29 -20.78 34.93 41.25
N PRO A 30 -21.51 33.80 41.33
CA PRO A 30 -21.66 33.02 42.55
C PRO A 30 -20.50 32.01 42.74
N GLY A 31 -19.66 32.28 43.74
CA GLY A 31 -19.00 31.26 44.58
C GLY A 31 -17.83 30.47 44.01
N GLU A 32 -16.65 31.11 43.91
CA GLU A 32 -15.36 30.41 43.79
C GLU A 32 -15.06 29.55 45.05
N PRO A 33 -14.43 28.37 44.92
CA PRO A 33 -13.85 27.64 46.05
C PRO A 33 -12.75 28.51 46.69
N ASN A 34 -12.57 28.41 48.02
CA ASN A 34 -11.56 29.18 48.76
C ASN A 34 -10.17 29.13 48.11
N LYS A 35 -9.72 30.20 47.45
CA LYS A 35 -8.31 30.37 47.08
C LYS A 35 -7.46 30.23 48.36
N PRO A 36 -6.39 29.44 48.37
CA PRO A 36 -5.50 29.33 49.52
C PRO A 36 -5.05 30.72 49.99
N THR A 37 -5.14 31.01 51.29
CA THR A 37 -4.55 32.24 51.83
C THR A 37 -3.04 32.13 51.82
N PRO A 38 -2.30 33.09 51.22
CA PRO A 38 -0.85 33.07 51.19
C PRO A 38 -0.26 32.95 52.59
N LEU A 39 0.79 32.14 52.71
CA LEU A 39 1.58 32.07 53.93
C LEU A 39 2.33 33.40 54.17
N PRO A 40 2.57 33.79 55.44
CA PRO A 40 3.22 35.07 55.72
C PRO A 40 4.68 35.09 55.28
N THR A 41 5.03 35.99 54.37
CA THR A 41 6.40 36.19 53.85
C THR A 41 6.92 37.61 54.13
N ASP A 42 8.25 37.80 54.14
CA ASP A 42 8.89 39.13 54.29
C ASP A 42 9.94 39.36 53.20
N PRO A 43 9.72 40.29 52.25
CA PRO A 43 10.68 40.58 51.19
C PRO A 43 12.01 41.18 51.69
N ASN A 44 12.10 41.60 52.96
CA ASN A 44 13.32 42.15 53.56
C ASN A 44 14.06 41.14 54.46
N ASP A 45 13.59 39.90 54.61
CA ASP A 45 14.28 38.91 55.43
C ASP A 45 15.61 38.50 54.76
N PRO A 46 16.76 38.66 55.45
CA PRO A 46 18.06 38.32 54.88
C PRO A 46 18.25 36.83 54.56
N ASN A 47 17.35 35.95 55.02
CA ASN A 47 17.42 34.50 54.82
C ASN A 47 16.54 33.99 53.66
N ASN A 48 15.91 34.88 52.88
CA ASN A 48 15.03 34.48 51.77
C ASN A 48 15.71 33.55 50.74
N ALA A 49 17.04 33.56 50.64
CA ALA A 49 17.78 32.67 49.74
C ALA A 49 17.78 31.18 50.17
N THR A 50 17.41 30.88 51.41
CA THR A 50 17.42 29.52 51.99
C THR A 50 16.08 29.17 52.64
N LYS A 51 15.05 29.98 52.36
CA LYS A 51 13.67 29.76 52.76
C LYS A 51 12.86 29.40 51.53
N ASP A 52 11.87 28.56 51.76
CA ASP A 52 10.86 28.09 50.81
C ASP A 52 9.61 27.97 51.69
N THR A 53 8.84 29.05 51.75
CA THR A 53 7.83 29.25 52.79
C THR A 53 6.60 28.38 52.58
N ASP A 54 6.26 28.10 51.32
CA ASP A 54 5.13 27.30 50.86
C ASP A 54 5.52 25.91 50.33
N CYS A 55 6.82 25.59 50.26
CA CYS A 55 7.35 24.28 49.95
C CYS A 55 7.07 23.80 48.53
N ASP A 56 7.16 24.71 47.55
CA ASP A 56 6.96 24.41 46.13
C ASP A 56 8.27 24.10 45.37
N GLY A 57 9.43 24.35 45.99
CA GLY A 57 10.75 24.11 45.41
C GLY A 57 11.47 25.38 44.95
N LEU A 58 10.79 26.53 44.97
CA LEU A 58 11.39 27.85 44.78
C LEU A 58 11.77 28.43 46.15
N SER A 59 12.85 29.21 46.18
CA SER A 59 13.19 29.95 47.41
C SER A 59 12.44 31.28 47.42
N ASP A 60 12.05 31.78 48.60
CA ASP A 60 11.38 33.09 48.75
C ASP A 60 12.11 34.19 47.96
N LEU A 61 13.46 34.17 47.94
CA LEU A 61 14.26 35.14 47.19
C LEU A 61 14.06 35.05 45.67
N VAL A 62 14.03 33.84 45.13
CA VAL A 62 13.81 33.59 43.69
C VAL A 62 12.46 34.15 43.29
N GLU A 63 11.43 33.91 44.09
CA GLU A 63 10.06 34.35 43.80
C GLU A 63 9.90 35.86 43.96
N PHE A 64 10.52 36.48 44.98
CA PHE A 64 10.51 37.95 45.11
C PHE A 64 11.27 38.69 43.99
N THR A 65 12.26 38.05 43.37
CA THR A 65 13.22 38.74 42.49
C THR A 65 13.14 38.37 41.01
N THR A 66 12.63 37.18 40.69
CA THR A 66 12.57 36.67 39.32
C THR A 66 11.31 37.18 38.64
N ASP A 67 11.48 38.17 37.76
CA ASP A 67 10.43 38.58 36.82
C ASP A 67 10.33 37.53 35.71
N ARG A 68 9.16 36.89 35.63
CA ARG A 68 8.87 35.84 34.62
C ARG A 68 8.09 36.39 33.43
N GLY A 69 7.84 37.71 33.39
CA GLY A 69 7.17 38.36 32.26
C GLY A 69 6.25 39.48 32.73
N GLY A 70 6.33 40.64 32.07
CA GLY A 70 5.43 41.76 32.34
C GLY A 70 5.47 42.33 33.76
N GLY A 71 6.53 42.04 34.54
CA GLY A 71 6.66 42.44 35.94
C GLY A 71 6.01 41.48 36.93
N LYS A 72 5.44 40.36 36.48
CA LYS A 72 4.83 39.33 37.33
C LYS A 72 5.89 38.35 37.86
N LYS A 73 5.62 37.81 39.03
CA LYS A 73 6.46 36.81 39.73
C LYS A 73 5.55 35.82 40.44
N THR A 74 6.11 34.64 40.75
CA THR A 74 5.50 33.66 41.64
C THR A 74 5.36 34.25 43.06
N ASP A 75 4.38 33.78 43.82
CA ASP A 75 4.09 34.28 45.17
C ASP A 75 4.70 33.35 46.22
N PRO A 76 5.70 33.81 47.01
CA PRO A 76 6.40 32.97 47.99
C PRO A 76 5.57 32.46 49.17
N GLY A 77 4.28 32.81 49.22
CA GLY A 77 3.35 32.25 50.18
C GLY A 77 2.32 31.30 49.56
N LEU A 78 2.35 31.06 48.26
CA LEU A 78 1.44 30.20 47.51
C LEU A 78 2.25 29.21 46.67
N ALA A 79 2.17 27.93 47.05
CA ALA A 79 2.87 26.88 46.32
C ALA A 79 2.41 26.71 44.85
N ASP A 80 1.24 27.26 44.51
CA ASP A 80 0.58 27.25 43.21
C ASP A 80 0.03 28.68 43.02
N THR A 81 0.76 29.51 42.28
CA THR A 81 0.53 30.95 42.19
C THR A 81 -0.74 31.28 41.40
N ASP A 82 -0.93 30.60 40.27
CA ASP A 82 -2.02 30.85 39.34
C ASP A 82 -3.29 30.02 39.62
N GLY A 83 -3.18 28.98 40.45
CA GLY A 83 -4.29 28.22 41.01
C GLY A 83 -4.85 27.17 40.05
N ASP A 84 -4.00 26.55 39.26
CA ASP A 84 -4.36 25.51 38.30
C ASP A 84 -4.29 24.09 38.91
N GLY A 85 -3.54 23.93 40.00
CA GLY A 85 -3.35 22.69 40.73
C GLY A 85 -1.96 22.08 40.64
N LEU A 86 -1.03 22.66 39.88
CA LEU A 86 0.39 22.30 39.82
C LEU A 86 1.23 23.27 40.68
N PRO A 87 2.25 22.79 41.41
CA PRO A 87 3.11 23.70 42.15
C PRO A 87 4.12 24.43 41.27
N ASP A 88 4.42 25.71 41.54
CA ASP A 88 5.25 26.55 40.66
C ASP A 88 6.64 25.93 40.38
N GLY A 89 7.22 25.22 41.37
CA GLY A 89 8.48 24.52 41.17
C GLY A 89 8.37 23.31 40.24
N LEU A 90 7.27 22.56 40.28
CA LEU A 90 7.02 21.42 39.38
C LEU A 90 6.93 21.89 37.92
N GLU A 91 6.16 22.94 37.68
CA GLU A 91 5.99 23.57 36.36
C GLU A 91 7.30 24.05 35.74
N LEU A 92 8.31 24.30 36.57
CA LEU A 92 9.64 24.73 36.11
C LEU A 92 10.66 23.58 36.01
N GLY A 93 10.23 22.35 36.30
CA GLY A 93 11.06 21.16 36.35
C GLY A 93 12.06 21.18 37.52
N ILE A 94 11.64 21.67 38.68
CA ILE A 94 12.43 21.67 39.92
C ILE A 94 12.06 20.44 40.74
N ASP A 95 12.98 19.48 40.81
CA ASP A 95 12.83 18.21 41.52
C ASP A 95 13.58 18.16 42.85
N THR A 96 14.29 19.24 43.20
CA THR A 96 15.15 19.31 44.38
C THR A 96 14.71 20.41 45.35
N PRO A 97 14.42 20.08 46.63
CA PRO A 97 14.05 21.08 47.62
C PRO A 97 15.14 22.11 47.85
N VAL A 98 14.75 23.34 48.20
CA VAL A 98 15.69 24.40 48.60
C VAL A 98 16.59 23.92 49.74
N GLN A 99 17.90 24.12 49.58
CA GLN A 99 18.88 23.59 50.52
C GLN A 99 18.66 24.14 51.95
N GLY A 100 18.42 23.24 52.89
CA GLY A 100 18.23 23.59 54.32
C GLY A 100 16.77 23.61 54.77
N THR A 101 15.82 23.35 53.88
CA THR A 101 14.40 23.18 54.19
C THR A 101 14.05 21.71 54.44
N SER A 102 12.87 21.46 54.98
CA SER A 102 12.31 20.11 55.15
C SER A 102 11.11 19.87 54.22
N CYS A 103 11.05 20.61 53.11
CA CYS A 103 9.99 20.53 52.12
C CYS A 103 10.04 19.19 51.37
N VAL A 104 8.88 18.70 50.96
CA VAL A 104 8.72 17.49 50.15
C VAL A 104 8.06 17.93 48.86
N LEU A 105 8.81 17.85 47.76
CA LEU A 105 8.30 18.21 46.44
C LEU A 105 7.59 17.01 45.81
N PRO A 106 6.59 17.25 44.93
CA PRO A 106 6.11 16.25 44.00
C PRO A 106 7.28 15.66 43.20
N LYS A 107 7.16 14.40 42.81
CA LYS A 107 8.18 13.77 41.98
C LYS A 107 7.96 14.23 40.54
N ASP A 108 8.88 15.02 40.03
CA ASP A 108 8.97 15.34 38.60
C ASP A 108 9.41 14.08 37.82
N ALA A 109 8.54 13.62 36.93
CA ALA A 109 8.76 12.51 36.02
C ALA A 109 9.42 12.96 34.70
N SER A 110 9.40 14.25 34.36
CA SER A 110 9.99 14.84 33.16
C SER A 110 10.42 16.30 33.35
N ALA A 111 11.71 16.50 33.66
CA ALA A 111 12.31 17.85 33.77
C ALA A 111 12.34 18.67 32.45
N VAL A 112 11.78 18.12 31.38
CA VAL A 112 11.69 18.74 30.04
C VAL A 112 10.33 19.42 29.82
N LEU A 113 9.24 18.88 30.40
CA LEU A 113 7.92 19.50 30.32
C LEU A 113 7.90 20.69 31.29
N LYS A 114 7.57 21.88 30.78
CA LYS A 114 7.54 23.11 31.58
C LYS A 114 6.38 23.98 31.19
N THR A 115 5.45 24.17 32.12
CA THR A 115 4.32 25.09 32.03
C THR A 115 4.69 26.46 32.62
N ASP A 116 3.82 27.46 32.46
CA ASP A 116 4.05 28.80 33.01
C ASP A 116 3.31 28.98 34.34
N PRO A 117 4.01 29.06 35.50
CA PRO A 117 3.39 29.13 36.83
C PRO A 117 2.64 30.45 37.13
N LEU A 118 2.44 31.27 36.11
CA LEU A 118 1.69 32.53 36.17
C LEU A 118 0.50 32.54 35.20
N ASN A 119 0.25 31.41 34.55
CA ASN A 119 -0.77 31.20 33.55
C ASN A 119 -1.38 29.80 33.72
N PRO A 120 -2.61 29.69 34.27
CA PRO A 120 -3.18 28.41 34.69
C PRO A 120 -3.63 27.48 33.53
N ASP A 121 -3.23 27.81 32.29
CA ASP A 121 -3.60 27.21 31.00
C ASP A 121 -2.53 27.69 30.01
N THR A 122 -1.41 26.95 29.95
CA THR A 122 -0.17 27.42 29.34
C THR A 122 -0.28 27.55 27.83
N ASP A 123 -0.92 26.61 27.16
CA ASP A 123 -1.13 26.69 25.72
C ASP A 123 -2.37 27.50 25.32
N GLY A 124 -3.33 27.71 26.22
CA GLY A 124 -4.51 28.51 26.01
C GLY A 124 -5.58 27.80 25.19
N ASP A 125 -5.81 26.51 25.44
CA ASP A 125 -6.85 25.69 24.80
C ASP A 125 -8.17 25.66 25.60
N GLY A 126 -8.13 26.08 26.88
CA GLY A 126 -9.26 26.16 27.79
C GLY A 126 -9.32 25.04 28.83
N LEU A 127 -8.42 24.06 28.79
CA LEU A 127 -8.08 23.19 29.91
C LEU A 127 -7.02 23.87 30.77
N LYS A 128 -6.83 23.36 31.98
CA LYS A 128 -5.81 23.88 32.89
C LYS A 128 -4.68 22.88 32.97
N ASP A 129 -3.44 23.34 33.06
CA ASP A 129 -2.29 22.43 33.07
C ASP A 129 -2.41 21.35 34.17
N GLY A 130 -2.90 21.69 35.36
CA GLY A 130 -3.18 20.75 36.45
C GLY A 130 -4.40 19.83 36.30
N ILE A 131 -5.25 20.05 35.30
CA ILE A 131 -6.29 19.10 34.84
C ILE A 131 -5.69 18.14 33.82
N GLU A 132 -4.85 18.65 32.92
CA GLU A 132 -4.20 17.88 31.87
C GLU A 132 -3.14 16.93 32.45
N ASP A 133 -2.27 17.41 33.36
CA ASP A 133 -1.44 16.57 34.24
C ASP A 133 -2.27 16.08 35.44
N ALA A 134 -3.28 15.26 35.15
CA ALA A 134 -4.25 14.77 36.13
C ALA A 134 -3.58 14.06 37.33
N ASN A 135 -2.43 13.42 37.09
CA ASN A 135 -1.67 12.71 38.12
C ASN A 135 -0.58 13.55 38.81
N LYS A 136 -0.31 14.77 38.32
CA LYS A 136 0.55 15.81 38.90
C LYS A 136 2.01 15.39 39.01
N ASN A 137 2.51 14.70 38.00
CA ASN A 137 3.88 14.21 37.97
C ASN A 137 4.83 15.05 37.09
N GLY A 138 4.35 16.11 36.45
CA GLY A 138 5.14 16.95 35.56
C GLY A 138 5.51 16.28 34.24
N LYS A 139 4.72 15.32 33.76
CA LYS A 139 4.90 14.62 32.48
C LYS A 139 3.54 14.47 31.80
N ALA A 140 3.48 14.65 30.48
CA ALA A 140 2.33 14.27 29.68
C ALA A 140 2.35 12.75 29.49
N ASP A 141 1.36 12.05 30.05
CA ASP A 141 1.18 10.60 29.90
C ASP A 141 0.13 10.28 28.81
N ASP A 142 0.19 9.10 28.19
CA ASP A 142 -0.71 8.73 27.06
C ASP A 142 -2.21 8.75 27.41
N ASN A 143 -2.54 8.73 28.70
CA ASN A 143 -3.90 8.80 29.22
C ASN A 143 -4.30 10.22 29.63
N GLU A 144 -3.52 11.22 29.25
CA GLU A 144 -3.66 12.65 29.56
C GLU A 144 -3.56 13.47 28.27
N THR A 145 -4.10 14.68 28.28
CA THR A 145 -3.84 15.69 27.24
C THR A 145 -2.54 16.41 27.57
N HIS A 146 -1.96 17.09 26.58
CA HIS A 146 -0.64 17.68 26.71
C HIS A 146 -0.73 19.20 26.98
N PRO A 147 -0.29 19.70 28.15
CA PRO A 147 -0.51 21.10 28.59
C PRO A 147 0.30 22.18 27.87
N LEU A 148 0.91 21.84 26.73
CA LEU A 148 1.66 22.76 25.88
C LEU A 148 1.20 22.70 24.42
N LEU A 149 0.21 21.86 24.12
CA LEU A 149 -0.33 21.58 22.81
C LEU A 149 -1.83 21.81 22.89
N LYS A 150 -2.34 22.77 22.12
CA LYS A 150 -3.78 23.07 22.14
C LYS A 150 -4.68 21.95 21.59
N ASP A 151 -4.05 20.97 20.93
CA ASP A 151 -4.65 19.93 20.09
C ASP A 151 -3.69 18.74 20.18
N THR A 152 -3.88 17.91 21.20
CA THR A 152 -2.95 16.84 21.59
C THR A 152 -2.82 15.78 20.52
N ASP A 153 -3.91 15.49 19.81
CA ASP A 153 -3.97 14.41 18.84
C ASP A 153 -3.95 14.89 17.37
N CYS A 154 -3.99 16.21 17.15
CA CYS A 154 -3.83 16.88 15.87
C CYS A 154 -4.95 16.62 14.87
N ASP A 155 -6.18 16.43 15.35
CA ASP A 155 -7.37 16.23 14.52
C ASP A 155 -8.01 17.56 14.06
N GLY A 156 -7.63 18.69 14.67
CA GLY A 156 -8.15 20.02 14.39
C GLY A 156 -9.12 20.59 15.42
N LEU A 157 -9.34 19.92 16.54
CA LEU A 157 -10.12 20.36 17.68
C LEU A 157 -9.21 20.85 18.81
N LEU A 158 -9.76 21.66 19.71
CA LEU A 158 -9.12 21.97 20.98
C LEU A 158 -9.38 20.83 21.96
N ASP A 159 -8.40 20.45 22.77
CA ASP A 159 -8.63 19.45 23.82
C ASP A 159 -9.73 19.95 24.77
N GLY A 160 -9.69 21.25 25.10
CA GLY A 160 -10.72 21.96 25.86
C GLY A 160 -11.98 22.41 25.09
N PRO A 161 -12.78 23.31 25.69
CA PRO A 161 -14.03 23.77 25.10
C PRO A 161 -13.85 24.56 23.80
N SER A 162 -14.92 24.64 22.99
CA SER A 162 -14.88 25.45 21.75
C SER A 162 -14.62 26.94 22.04
N ASP A 163 -13.53 27.51 21.50
CA ASP A 163 -13.26 28.96 21.55
C ASP A 163 -13.31 29.65 20.18
N GLY A 164 -14.22 30.61 20.06
CA GLY A 164 -14.33 31.48 18.90
C GLY A 164 -14.65 30.73 17.60
N THR A 165 -13.62 30.56 16.75
CA THR A 165 -13.71 29.84 15.47
C THR A 165 -13.17 28.42 15.53
N PHE A 166 -12.57 28.04 16.64
CA PHE A 166 -12.12 26.68 16.92
C PHE A 166 -13.25 25.90 17.58
N LYS A 167 -13.28 24.62 17.27
CA LYS A 167 -14.13 23.63 17.92
C LYS A 167 -13.31 22.96 19.02
N GLY A 168 -13.96 22.23 19.91
CA GLY A 168 -13.26 21.55 20.99
C GLY A 168 -14.04 20.34 21.49
N GLU A 169 -13.41 19.56 22.35
CA GLU A 169 -13.83 18.21 22.67
C GLU A 169 -14.44 18.13 24.06
N ASP A 170 -13.71 18.58 25.08
CA ASP A 170 -14.22 18.69 26.44
C ASP A 170 -14.97 20.03 26.63
N GLN A 171 -16.27 20.02 26.36
CA GLN A 171 -17.08 21.24 26.44
C GLN A 171 -17.26 21.78 27.87
N ASN A 172 -16.92 20.99 28.88
CA ASN A 172 -17.12 21.35 30.27
C ASN A 172 -15.81 21.53 31.06
N ALA A 173 -14.67 21.37 30.40
CA ALA A 173 -13.32 21.60 30.91
C ALA A 173 -13.04 20.85 32.23
N ASN A 174 -13.43 19.58 32.28
CA ASN A 174 -13.23 18.71 33.44
C ASN A 174 -12.08 17.70 33.27
N GLY A 175 -11.47 17.62 32.08
CA GLY A 175 -10.40 16.69 31.73
C GLY A 175 -10.85 15.23 31.59
N MET A 176 -12.14 14.99 31.39
CA MET A 176 -12.73 13.66 31.26
C MET A 176 -13.58 13.57 30.00
N VAL A 177 -13.45 12.47 29.27
CA VAL A 177 -14.31 12.16 28.12
C VAL A 177 -15.72 11.81 28.62
N ASP A 178 -16.68 12.74 28.45
CA ASP A 178 -18.08 12.52 28.82
C ASP A 178 -18.89 11.85 27.68
N PRO A 179 -20.06 11.26 27.98
CA PRO A 179 -20.89 10.66 26.94
C PRO A 179 -21.32 11.66 25.85
N GLY A 180 -20.89 11.42 24.61
CA GLY A 180 -21.15 12.27 23.46
C GLY A 180 -20.10 13.36 23.22
N GLU A 181 -18.98 13.32 23.96
CA GLU A 181 -17.77 14.07 23.64
C GLU A 181 -16.76 13.12 22.96
N PRO A 182 -16.06 13.58 21.91
CA PRO A 182 -14.88 12.90 21.41
C PRO A 182 -13.74 12.89 22.46
N ASP A 183 -12.77 12.01 22.27
CA ASP A 183 -11.63 11.79 23.15
C ASP A 183 -10.41 12.57 22.62
N PRO A 184 -9.96 13.65 23.29
CA PRO A 184 -8.90 14.56 22.80
C PRO A 184 -7.49 13.97 22.73
N ARG A 185 -7.40 12.65 22.82
CA ARG A 185 -6.17 11.87 22.73
C ARG A 185 -6.24 10.88 21.56
N LYS A 186 -7.33 10.91 20.78
CA LYS A 186 -7.62 10.01 19.67
C LYS A 186 -8.22 10.83 18.52
N PRO A 187 -7.50 10.97 17.39
CA PRO A 187 -7.99 11.80 16.29
C PRO A 187 -9.29 11.33 15.61
N ASP A 188 -9.74 10.12 15.93
CA ASP A 188 -10.89 9.40 15.39
C ASP A 188 -11.42 8.54 16.54
N SER A 189 -12.38 9.09 17.27
CA SER A 189 -12.83 8.59 18.57
C SER A 189 -13.63 7.29 18.49
N ASP A 190 -14.42 7.12 17.43
CA ASP A 190 -15.22 5.93 17.19
C ASP A 190 -14.56 4.91 16.24
N GLY A 191 -13.44 5.30 15.61
CA GLY A 191 -12.56 4.44 14.84
C GLY A 191 -13.11 4.09 13.46
N ASP A 192 -13.91 4.97 12.85
CA ASP A 192 -14.59 4.72 11.59
C ASP A 192 -13.78 5.15 10.35
N GLY A 193 -12.72 5.92 10.57
CA GLY A 193 -11.78 6.43 9.60
C GLY A 193 -11.96 7.91 9.21
N LEU A 194 -12.98 8.60 9.72
CA LEU A 194 -13.14 10.05 9.63
C LEU A 194 -12.58 10.69 10.92
N LEU A 195 -11.92 11.86 10.81
CA LEU A 195 -11.34 12.50 11.99
C LEU A 195 -12.42 13.32 12.72
N ASP A 196 -12.42 13.36 14.05
CA ASP A 196 -13.47 14.03 14.83
C ASP A 196 -13.59 15.52 14.43
N GLY A 197 -12.45 16.17 14.16
CA GLY A 197 -12.37 17.51 13.60
C GLY A 197 -13.12 17.68 12.27
N ILE A 198 -13.04 16.71 11.36
CA ILE A 198 -13.83 16.72 10.12
C ILE A 198 -15.31 16.54 10.44
N GLU A 199 -15.65 15.58 11.30
CA GLU A 199 -17.04 15.29 11.67
C GLU A 199 -17.75 16.48 12.30
N LEU A 200 -17.04 17.30 13.09
CA LEU A 200 -17.54 18.53 13.70
C LEU A 200 -17.40 19.78 12.80
N GLY A 201 -16.87 19.62 11.59
CA GLY A 201 -16.73 20.68 10.58
C GLY A 201 -15.63 21.70 10.89
N ALA A 202 -14.50 21.26 11.45
CA ALA A 202 -13.34 22.09 11.76
C ALA A 202 -12.60 22.51 10.48
N VAL A 203 -12.38 23.83 10.32
CA VAL A 203 -11.69 24.41 9.15
C VAL A 203 -10.43 25.18 9.49
N ASN A 204 -10.17 25.39 10.78
CA ASN A 204 -9.02 26.13 11.26
C ASN A 204 -8.20 25.22 12.16
N ASN A 205 -6.90 25.23 11.99
CA ASN A 205 -5.96 24.53 12.85
C ASN A 205 -5.74 25.33 14.16
N PRO A 206 -6.14 24.81 15.33
CA PRO A 206 -5.87 25.45 16.62
C PRO A 206 -4.38 25.47 16.99
N ASP A 207 -3.61 24.44 16.62
CA ASP A 207 -2.16 24.35 16.81
C ASP A 207 -1.38 24.18 15.48
N PRO A 208 -1.18 25.26 14.71
CA PRO A 208 -0.46 25.19 13.44
C PRO A 208 1.05 24.96 13.58
N VAL A 209 1.60 25.02 14.80
CA VAL A 209 3.03 24.79 15.03
C VAL A 209 3.29 23.30 15.19
N THR A 210 2.47 22.61 15.98
CA THR A 210 2.61 21.18 16.26
C THR A 210 1.89 20.33 15.21
N CYS A 211 0.64 20.68 14.90
CA CYS A 211 -0.25 19.91 14.03
C CYS A 211 -0.10 20.33 12.56
N THR A 212 1.10 20.12 12.01
CA THR A 212 1.44 20.58 10.65
C THR A 212 0.69 19.88 9.51
N ASN A 213 0.06 18.74 9.79
CA ASN A 213 -0.70 17.93 8.81
C ASN A 213 -2.22 18.09 8.90
N PHE A 214 -2.71 19.13 9.61
CA PHE A 214 -4.13 19.43 9.73
C PHE A 214 -4.88 19.40 8.38
N ARG A 215 -6.00 18.68 8.36
CA ARG A 215 -6.86 18.54 7.18
C ARG A 215 -8.15 19.32 7.45
N PRO A 216 -8.35 20.49 6.82
CA PRO A 216 -9.58 21.23 7.02
C PRO A 216 -10.77 20.53 6.36
N ASP A 217 -11.90 20.56 7.04
CA ASP A 217 -13.18 20.18 6.48
C ASP A 217 -13.52 21.06 5.26
N THR A 218 -13.96 20.43 4.17
CA THR A 218 -14.26 21.10 2.91
C THR A 218 -15.71 21.59 2.79
N GLN A 219 -16.62 21.05 3.60
CA GLN A 219 -18.01 21.47 3.71
C GLN A 219 -18.51 21.44 5.18
N PRO A 220 -18.28 22.48 6.00
CA PRO A 220 -18.54 22.43 7.45
C PRO A 220 -20.02 22.32 7.89
N THR A 221 -20.91 22.12 6.93
CA THR A 221 -22.35 21.93 7.12
C THR A 221 -22.76 20.45 7.00
N THR A 222 -21.85 19.58 6.59
CA THR A 222 -21.99 18.12 6.55
C THR A 222 -21.22 17.56 7.74
N THR A 223 -21.90 17.48 8.88
CA THR A 223 -21.34 16.95 10.13
C THR A 223 -21.92 15.58 10.45
N THR A 224 -21.14 14.75 11.10
CA THR A 224 -21.48 13.43 11.66
C THR A 224 -21.30 13.43 13.19
N ASP A 225 -21.51 12.30 13.85
CA ASP A 225 -21.33 12.13 15.30
C ASP A 225 -20.01 11.39 15.57
N PRO A 226 -18.96 12.06 16.07
CA PRO A 226 -17.64 11.46 16.25
C PRO A 226 -17.56 10.36 17.32
N THR A 227 -18.67 10.10 18.00
CA THR A 227 -18.77 9.02 18.99
C THR A 227 -19.60 7.84 18.48
N ASN A 228 -20.03 7.89 17.21
CA ASN A 228 -20.89 6.90 16.58
C ASN A 228 -20.55 6.71 15.09
N ALA A 229 -19.79 5.66 14.84
CA ALA A 229 -19.23 5.26 13.55
C ALA A 229 -20.22 5.03 12.38
N ASP A 230 -21.54 5.21 12.57
CA ASP A 230 -22.59 5.09 11.56
C ASP A 230 -23.73 6.04 11.99
N SER A 231 -23.58 7.32 11.62
CA SER A 231 -24.42 8.42 12.10
C SER A 231 -25.89 8.28 11.70
N ASP A 232 -26.17 7.67 10.55
CA ASP A 232 -27.53 7.51 10.04
C ASP A 232 -28.14 6.11 10.24
N GLY A 233 -27.33 5.14 10.66
CA GLY A 233 -27.71 3.79 11.04
C GLY A 233 -28.08 2.89 9.86
N ASP A 234 -27.58 3.15 8.65
CA ASP A 234 -27.84 2.33 7.47
C ASP A 234 -26.91 1.11 7.34
N GLY A 235 -25.88 1.06 8.19
CA GLY A 235 -24.96 -0.04 8.38
C GLY A 235 -23.62 0.12 7.66
N VAL A 236 -23.39 1.20 6.92
CA VAL A 236 -22.07 1.63 6.42
C VAL A 236 -21.51 2.67 7.38
N SER A 237 -20.18 2.71 7.58
CA SER A 237 -19.59 3.71 8.48
C SER A 237 -19.36 5.04 7.80
N ASP A 238 -19.41 6.14 8.55
CA ASP A 238 -19.36 7.51 8.00
C ASP A 238 -18.05 7.72 7.24
N GLY A 239 -16.92 7.32 7.81
CA GLY A 239 -15.60 7.36 7.18
C GLY A 239 -15.46 6.46 5.93
N ALA A 240 -16.31 5.44 5.77
CA ALA A 240 -16.37 4.62 4.55
C ALA A 240 -17.29 5.22 3.48
N GLU A 241 -18.27 6.03 3.89
CA GLU A 241 -19.21 6.74 3.03
C GLU A 241 -18.60 8.00 2.42
N ASP A 242 -17.87 8.78 3.23
CA ASP A 242 -16.99 9.87 2.79
C ASP A 242 -15.66 9.27 2.28
N THR A 243 -15.68 8.89 1.02
CA THR A 243 -14.63 8.06 0.44
C THR A 243 -13.25 8.74 0.42
N ASN A 244 -13.23 10.08 0.36
CA ASN A 244 -12.01 10.84 0.35
C ASN A 244 -11.69 11.53 1.70
N GLN A 245 -12.61 11.40 2.67
CA GLN A 245 -12.49 11.79 4.07
C GLN A 245 -12.18 13.29 4.19
N ASN A 246 -12.99 14.11 3.53
CA ASN A 246 -12.84 15.56 3.48
C ASN A 246 -14.03 16.33 4.08
N GLY A 247 -15.02 15.60 4.62
CA GLY A 247 -16.25 16.11 5.20
C GLY A 247 -17.31 16.54 4.20
N GLN A 248 -17.03 16.55 2.89
CA GLN A 248 -17.98 16.93 1.84
C GLN A 248 -18.55 15.71 1.13
N VAL A 249 -19.87 15.69 0.95
CA VAL A 249 -20.53 14.67 0.13
C VAL A 249 -20.26 14.93 -1.36
N ASP A 250 -19.28 14.23 -1.94
CA ASP A 250 -18.87 14.40 -3.33
C ASP A 250 -19.66 13.53 -4.33
N PRO A 251 -19.72 13.93 -5.62
CA PRO A 251 -20.37 13.10 -6.64
C PRO A 251 -19.74 11.71 -6.77
N GLY A 252 -20.47 10.68 -6.33
CA GLY A 252 -20.03 9.28 -6.37
C GLY A 252 -20.01 8.65 -4.98
N GLU A 253 -19.83 9.46 -3.95
CA GLU A 253 -19.83 9.07 -2.54
C GLU A 253 -21.24 8.83 -2.01
N LEU A 254 -21.31 8.27 -0.81
CA LEU A 254 -22.53 8.12 -0.03
C LEU A 254 -22.68 9.35 0.88
N ASP A 255 -23.85 9.53 1.50
CA ASP A 255 -24.09 10.67 2.41
C ASP A 255 -24.27 10.13 3.82
N PRO A 256 -23.26 10.28 4.71
CA PRO A 256 -23.26 9.74 6.09
C PRO A 256 -24.43 10.16 7.00
N ARG A 257 -25.29 11.06 6.51
CA ARG A 257 -26.42 11.62 7.27
C ARG A 257 -27.75 11.12 6.76
N THR A 258 -27.78 10.30 5.71
CA THR A 258 -28.99 9.80 5.08
C THR A 258 -28.85 8.37 4.60
N GLY A 259 -29.64 7.44 5.15
CA GLY A 259 -29.50 6.02 4.81
C GLY A 259 -29.72 5.69 3.32
N ASP A 260 -28.64 5.73 2.55
CA ASP A 260 -28.59 5.60 1.09
C ASP A 260 -27.80 4.36 0.63
N ALA A 261 -27.34 3.53 1.58
CA ALA A 261 -26.76 2.19 1.38
C ALA A 261 -27.77 1.18 0.80
N SER A 262 -28.12 1.40 -0.46
CA SER A 262 -29.05 0.61 -1.25
C SER A 262 -28.38 0.03 -2.50
N GLY A 263 -29.03 -0.93 -3.15
CA GLY A 263 -28.49 -1.55 -4.36
C GLY A 263 -27.16 -2.28 -4.09
N PRO A 264 -26.13 -2.12 -4.95
CA PRO A 264 -24.82 -2.75 -4.75
C PRO A 264 -24.14 -2.38 -3.43
N VAL A 265 -24.29 -1.14 -2.95
CA VAL A 265 -23.64 -0.64 -1.73
C VAL A 265 -24.11 -1.43 -0.52
N GLY A 266 -25.43 -1.48 -0.29
CA GLY A 266 -26.02 -2.22 0.82
C GLY A 266 -25.74 -3.74 0.80
N GLN A 267 -25.28 -4.30 -0.32
CA GLN A 267 -24.91 -5.72 -0.44
C GLN A 267 -23.47 -6.02 0.00
N VAL A 268 -22.57 -5.04 -0.04
CA VAL A 268 -21.13 -5.27 0.21
C VAL A 268 -20.52 -4.35 1.25
N CYS A 269 -21.00 -3.11 1.39
CA CYS A 269 -20.37 -2.10 2.23
C CYS A 269 -20.83 -2.12 3.69
N THR A 270 -21.98 -2.72 4.00
CA THR A 270 -22.43 -2.74 5.39
C THR A 270 -21.51 -3.57 6.29
N ALA A 271 -21.36 -3.22 7.56
CA ALA A 271 -20.47 -3.89 8.52
C ALA A 271 -20.68 -5.42 8.56
N ALA A 272 -21.94 -5.86 8.49
CA ALA A 272 -22.31 -7.29 8.46
C ALA A 272 -21.91 -8.02 7.15
N ASN A 273 -21.63 -7.26 6.10
CA ASN A 273 -21.32 -7.74 4.76
C ASN A 273 -19.82 -7.65 4.42
N LEU A 274 -19.00 -6.98 5.22
CA LEU A 274 -17.56 -6.90 5.01
C LEU A 274 -16.93 -8.30 5.07
N ARG A 275 -15.88 -8.52 4.27
CA ARG A 275 -15.16 -9.79 4.31
C ARG A 275 -14.16 -9.77 5.46
N PRO A 276 -14.22 -10.74 6.39
CA PRO A 276 -13.30 -10.78 7.52
C PRO A 276 -11.88 -11.09 7.06
N VAL A 277 -10.93 -10.47 7.75
CA VAL A 277 -9.48 -10.67 7.65
C VAL A 277 -8.95 -10.88 9.06
N ILE A 278 -7.92 -11.71 9.21
CA ILE A 278 -7.16 -11.83 10.45
C ILE A 278 -5.79 -11.19 10.26
N PHE A 279 -5.32 -10.48 11.28
CA PHE A 279 -3.99 -9.88 11.28
C PHE A 279 -2.99 -10.75 12.03
N LYS A 280 -1.79 -10.85 11.50
CA LYS A 280 -0.64 -11.51 12.13
C LYS A 280 0.53 -10.55 12.15
N ASP A 281 0.76 -9.99 13.33
CA ASP A 281 1.76 -8.99 13.64
C ASP A 281 3.00 -9.65 14.25
N SER A 282 4.18 -9.17 13.85
CA SER A 282 5.44 -9.57 14.45
C SER A 282 6.44 -8.41 14.38
N SER A 283 6.80 -7.88 15.55
CA SER A 283 7.70 -6.74 15.70
C SER A 283 9.14 -7.05 15.28
N GLY A 284 9.65 -8.23 15.63
CA GLY A 284 11.02 -8.67 15.32
C GLY A 284 11.40 -8.56 13.84
N PRO A 285 10.61 -9.11 12.89
CA PRO A 285 10.84 -8.94 11.46
C PRO A 285 10.18 -7.68 10.86
N ASP A 286 9.48 -6.85 11.63
CA ASP A 286 8.69 -5.70 11.14
C ASP A 286 7.67 -6.11 10.04
N ILE A 287 6.82 -7.07 10.38
CA ILE A 287 5.83 -7.65 9.47
C ILE A 287 4.45 -7.65 10.13
N LYS A 288 3.48 -7.09 9.42
CA LYS A 288 2.05 -7.31 9.66
C LYS A 288 1.43 -7.93 8.41
N LEU A 289 0.76 -9.07 8.58
CA LEU A 289 0.10 -9.79 7.48
C LEU A 289 -1.41 -9.80 7.67
N ALA A 290 -2.12 -9.36 6.63
CA ALA A 290 -3.56 -9.52 6.48
C ALA A 290 -3.87 -10.85 5.78
N LEU A 291 -4.44 -11.81 6.51
CA LEU A 291 -4.72 -13.15 6.03
C LEU A 291 -6.23 -13.45 6.03
N PRO A 292 -6.74 -14.26 5.10
CA PRO A 292 -8.06 -14.86 5.25
C PRO A 292 -8.16 -15.68 6.57
N PRO A 293 -9.32 -15.71 7.25
CA PRO A 293 -9.52 -16.50 8.47
C PRO A 293 -9.29 -18.02 8.32
N THR A 294 -9.17 -18.52 7.09
CA THR A 294 -8.85 -19.91 6.75
C THR A 294 -7.40 -20.29 7.09
N PHE A 295 -6.52 -19.32 7.31
CA PHE A 295 -5.16 -19.52 7.87
C PHE A 295 -5.22 -19.85 9.36
N THR A 296 -5.48 -21.12 9.64
CA THR A 296 -5.66 -21.64 11.01
C THR A 296 -4.35 -22.10 11.67
N GLU A 297 -3.28 -22.25 10.89
CA GLU A 297 -1.94 -22.61 11.37
C GLU A 297 -0.96 -21.52 10.95
N VAL A 298 -0.48 -20.73 11.91
CA VAL A 298 0.56 -19.70 11.72
C VAL A 298 1.53 -19.78 12.89
N GLU A 299 2.81 -19.88 12.59
CA GLU A 299 3.89 -20.07 13.55
C GLU A 299 4.98 -19.01 13.34
N GLU A 300 5.55 -18.50 14.43
CA GLU A 300 6.72 -17.61 14.38
C GLU A 300 8.01 -18.40 14.17
N ILE A 301 8.91 -17.86 13.36
CA ILE A 301 10.23 -18.41 13.09
C ILE A 301 11.22 -17.70 14.03
N THR A 302 11.68 -18.40 15.07
CA THR A 302 12.56 -17.81 16.10
C THR A 302 13.97 -18.37 16.03
N THR A 303 14.95 -17.65 16.57
CA THR A 303 16.33 -18.13 16.65
C THR A 303 16.44 -19.39 17.53
N THR A 304 17.27 -20.36 17.13
CA THR A 304 17.36 -21.64 17.85
C THR A 304 17.92 -21.45 19.26
N GLY A 305 17.21 -21.96 20.28
CA GLY A 305 17.60 -21.81 21.68
C GLY A 305 17.07 -20.55 22.37
N SER A 306 16.31 -19.71 21.66
CA SER A 306 15.47 -18.68 22.28
C SER A 306 14.23 -19.30 22.94
N GLU A 307 13.82 -18.73 24.07
CA GLU A 307 12.52 -18.98 24.69
C GLU A 307 11.37 -18.45 23.79
N VAL A 308 10.13 -18.79 24.11
CA VAL A 308 8.94 -18.24 23.42
C VAL A 308 8.97 -16.71 23.56
N GLY A 309 8.99 -15.97 22.45
CA GLY A 309 9.21 -14.51 22.43
C GLY A 309 10.64 -14.05 22.13
N GLY A 310 11.61 -14.94 21.90
CA GLY A 310 12.96 -14.52 21.49
C GLY A 310 13.07 -14.13 20.01
N ASP A 311 14.17 -13.44 19.65
CA ASP A 311 14.49 -12.84 18.33
C ASP A 311 13.79 -13.52 17.12
N VAL A 312 12.61 -12.97 16.79
CA VAL A 312 11.71 -13.45 15.73
C VAL A 312 12.24 -13.00 14.37
N LYS A 313 12.40 -13.94 13.46
CA LYS A 313 12.96 -13.71 12.11
C LYS A 313 11.90 -13.72 11.00
N GLY A 314 10.69 -14.17 11.29
CA GLY A 314 9.62 -14.25 10.31
C GLY A 314 8.42 -15.09 10.76
N LEU A 315 7.52 -15.35 9.83
CA LEU A 315 6.28 -16.10 10.01
C LEU A 315 6.20 -17.22 8.97
N VAL A 316 5.61 -18.36 9.34
CA VAL A 316 5.24 -19.43 8.41
C VAL A 316 3.80 -19.84 8.69
N GLY A 317 3.00 -20.05 7.65
CA GLY A 317 1.59 -20.41 7.83
C GLY A 317 1.02 -21.33 6.76
N TYR A 318 -0.15 -21.88 7.06
CA TYR A 318 -0.86 -22.80 6.19
C TYR A 318 -2.38 -22.66 6.30
N ASP A 319 -3.01 -22.54 5.14
CA ASP A 319 -4.45 -22.57 4.93
C ASP A 319 -4.87 -24.01 4.54
N ALA A 320 -5.59 -24.66 5.44
CA ALA A 320 -6.05 -26.03 5.25
C ALA A 320 -7.19 -26.17 4.25
N GLU A 321 -7.97 -25.11 4.02
CA GLU A 321 -9.11 -25.06 3.11
C GLU A 321 -8.64 -24.86 1.67
N ASN A 322 -7.83 -23.82 1.44
CA ASN A 322 -7.35 -23.49 0.09
C ASN A 322 -6.04 -24.17 -0.28
N LYS A 323 -5.39 -24.89 0.66
CA LYS A 323 -4.11 -25.59 0.44
C LYS A 323 -2.98 -24.64 0.01
N VAL A 324 -2.94 -23.47 0.64
CA VAL A 324 -1.91 -22.44 0.44
C VAL A 324 -1.01 -22.40 1.67
N ALA A 325 0.30 -22.49 1.48
CA ALA A 325 1.27 -22.22 2.55
C ALA A 325 2.00 -20.91 2.27
N PHE A 326 2.50 -20.24 3.30
CA PHE A 326 3.38 -19.10 3.13
C PHE A 326 4.61 -19.15 4.04
N LEU A 327 5.64 -18.42 3.64
CA LEU A 327 6.81 -18.06 4.43
C LEU A 327 7.05 -16.55 4.25
N ALA A 328 7.06 -15.79 5.34
CA ALA A 328 7.38 -14.36 5.39
C ALA A 328 8.60 -14.15 6.28
N PHE A 329 9.60 -13.38 5.87
CA PHE A 329 10.75 -13.07 6.72
C PHE A 329 11.45 -11.78 6.28
N ARG A 330 12.21 -11.18 7.20
CA ARG A 330 13.06 -10.01 6.93
C ARG A 330 14.53 -10.40 6.97
N GLN A 331 15.32 -9.81 6.09
CA GLN A 331 16.78 -9.91 6.09
C GLN A 331 17.42 -8.62 5.56
N ALA A 332 18.72 -8.45 5.78
CA ALA A 332 19.49 -7.42 5.08
C ALA A 332 19.59 -7.75 3.58
N ALA A 333 19.71 -6.73 2.73
CA ALA A 333 19.86 -6.91 1.30
C ALA A 333 21.09 -7.80 0.99
N PRO A 334 20.98 -8.79 0.09
CA PRO A 334 22.12 -9.58 -0.36
C PRO A 334 23.24 -8.67 -0.88
N ALA A 335 24.50 -9.09 -0.66
CA ALA A 335 25.64 -8.29 -1.08
C ALA A 335 25.57 -7.96 -2.58
N GLN A 336 25.69 -6.67 -2.92
CA GLN A 336 25.59 -6.11 -4.29
C GLN A 336 24.18 -5.97 -4.87
N ALA A 337 23.13 -6.41 -4.17
CA ALA A 337 21.75 -6.07 -4.53
C ALA A 337 21.44 -4.64 -4.07
N THR A 338 20.83 -3.85 -4.95
CA THR A 338 20.39 -2.47 -4.69
C THR A 338 18.94 -2.24 -5.07
N ASP A 339 18.27 -3.30 -5.52
CA ASP A 339 16.87 -3.29 -5.93
C ASP A 339 16.26 -4.68 -5.71
N PRO A 340 14.91 -4.78 -5.71
CA PRO A 340 14.21 -6.06 -5.55
C PRO A 340 14.57 -7.15 -6.56
N LEU A 341 15.03 -6.78 -7.77
CA LEU A 341 15.43 -7.73 -8.79
C LEU A 341 16.77 -8.38 -8.43
N GLY A 342 17.73 -7.60 -7.96
CA GLY A 342 18.98 -8.10 -7.39
C GLY A 342 18.75 -8.99 -6.16
N ASP A 343 17.80 -8.62 -5.29
CA ASP A 343 17.43 -9.43 -4.12
C ASP A 343 16.91 -10.82 -4.56
N GLU A 344 15.98 -10.84 -5.52
CA GLU A 344 15.47 -12.09 -6.07
C GLU A 344 16.55 -12.92 -6.76
N GLU A 345 17.40 -12.30 -7.59
CA GLU A 345 18.44 -13.04 -8.32
C GLU A 345 19.42 -13.74 -7.36
N ALA A 346 19.78 -13.08 -6.25
CA ALA A 346 20.63 -13.64 -5.22
C ALA A 346 19.96 -14.82 -4.48
N LEU A 347 18.70 -14.65 -4.07
CA LEU A 347 17.98 -15.64 -3.26
C LEU A 347 17.40 -16.80 -4.08
N ARG A 348 17.16 -16.60 -5.38
CA ARG A 348 16.63 -17.61 -6.31
C ARG A 348 17.47 -18.88 -6.31
N THR A 349 18.79 -18.78 -6.20
CA THR A 349 19.67 -19.95 -6.18
C THR A 349 19.40 -20.84 -4.95
N ILE A 350 19.10 -20.23 -3.80
CA ILE A 350 18.75 -20.95 -2.56
C ILE A 350 17.41 -21.68 -2.75
N ILE A 351 16.42 -21.01 -3.33
CA ILE A 351 15.10 -21.59 -3.65
C ILE A 351 15.24 -22.75 -4.65
N GLN A 352 16.04 -22.57 -5.70
CA GLN A 352 16.28 -23.56 -6.73
C GLN A 352 16.97 -24.83 -6.20
N ASN A 353 17.80 -24.71 -5.16
CA ASN A 353 18.43 -25.87 -4.52
C ASN A 353 17.43 -26.79 -3.80
N GLN A 354 16.22 -26.32 -3.50
CA GLN A 354 15.15 -27.15 -2.94
C GLN A 354 14.36 -27.90 -4.02
N GLY A 355 14.39 -27.43 -5.26
CA GLY A 355 13.75 -28.05 -6.41
C GLY A 355 13.95 -27.19 -7.66
N ALA A 356 14.14 -27.84 -8.83
CA ALA A 356 14.39 -27.14 -10.08
C ALA A 356 13.26 -26.15 -10.41
N LEU A 357 13.63 -24.92 -10.75
CA LEU A 357 12.70 -23.85 -11.12
C LEU A 357 12.50 -23.78 -12.63
N SER A 358 11.30 -23.42 -13.06
CA SER A 358 10.91 -23.22 -14.45
C SER A 358 9.81 -22.16 -14.56
N ASN A 359 9.51 -21.71 -15.79
CA ASN A 359 8.42 -20.77 -16.10
C ASN A 359 8.45 -19.48 -15.25
N ARG A 360 9.64 -18.89 -15.07
CA ARG A 360 9.81 -17.66 -14.29
C ARG A 360 9.15 -16.47 -15.00
N THR A 361 8.35 -15.71 -14.28
CA THR A 361 7.90 -14.36 -14.65
C THR A 361 8.15 -13.43 -13.47
N ALA A 362 8.63 -12.21 -13.73
CA ALA A 362 8.91 -11.22 -12.69
C ALA A 362 8.37 -9.84 -13.09
N GLN A 363 7.85 -9.09 -12.13
CA GLN A 363 7.29 -7.76 -12.37
C GLN A 363 7.59 -6.84 -11.21
N ARG A 364 8.12 -5.65 -11.52
CA ARG A 364 8.44 -4.62 -10.53
C ARG A 364 7.28 -3.64 -10.38
N PHE A 365 6.99 -3.26 -9.14
CA PHE A 365 5.95 -2.29 -8.80
C PHE A 365 6.31 -1.55 -7.51
N GLN A 366 5.45 -0.62 -7.08
CA GLN A 366 5.55 0.04 -5.77
C GLN A 366 4.45 -0.47 -4.85
N THR A 367 4.83 -0.85 -3.62
CA THR A 367 3.89 -1.24 -2.57
C THR A 367 3.03 -0.04 -2.14
N TRP A 368 2.02 -0.31 -1.31
CA TRP A 368 1.05 0.70 -0.89
C TRP A 368 1.71 1.86 -0.12
N ASP A 369 2.71 1.54 0.70
CA ASP A 369 3.64 2.38 1.48
C ASP A 369 4.85 2.93 0.65
N GLY A 370 4.80 2.81 -0.68
CA GLY A 370 5.76 3.46 -1.58
C GLY A 370 7.12 2.78 -1.76
N HIS A 371 7.37 1.64 -1.12
CA HIS A 371 8.61 0.88 -1.30
C HIS A 371 8.70 0.17 -2.66
N SER A 372 9.93 -0.04 -3.15
CA SER A 372 10.15 -0.81 -4.38
C SER A 372 9.95 -2.29 -4.10
N ALA A 373 9.14 -2.97 -4.93
CA ALA A 373 8.91 -4.39 -4.80
C ALA A 373 8.97 -5.14 -6.14
N LEU A 374 9.14 -6.45 -6.05
CA LEU A 374 9.12 -7.38 -7.17
C LEU A 374 8.21 -8.58 -6.84
N GLN A 375 7.23 -8.82 -7.70
CA GLN A 375 6.44 -10.05 -7.69
C GLN A 375 7.04 -11.03 -8.69
N VAL A 376 7.27 -12.27 -8.27
CA VAL A 376 7.87 -13.33 -9.09
C VAL A 376 7.13 -14.64 -8.95
N PHE A 377 6.89 -15.31 -10.08
CA PHE A 377 6.27 -16.63 -10.13
C PHE A 377 7.30 -17.67 -10.57
N TYR A 378 7.26 -18.86 -9.96
CA TYR A 378 8.03 -20.03 -10.40
C TYR A 378 7.18 -21.29 -10.38
N ASP A 379 7.41 -22.19 -11.32
CA ASP A 379 7.10 -23.61 -11.13
C ASP A 379 8.31 -24.32 -10.53
N GLN A 380 8.11 -25.04 -9.42
CA GLN A 380 9.15 -25.79 -8.73
C GLN A 380 8.86 -27.29 -8.72
N ALA A 381 9.84 -28.09 -9.14
CA ALA A 381 9.75 -29.54 -9.08
C ALA A 381 9.65 -30.04 -7.62
N GLY A 382 8.71 -30.94 -7.34
CA GLY A 382 8.50 -31.47 -5.99
C GLY A 382 8.20 -32.97 -5.89
N ALA A 383 7.96 -33.67 -7.01
CA ALA A 383 7.77 -35.11 -7.08
C ALA A 383 6.67 -35.67 -6.15
N THR A 384 7.00 -36.17 -4.95
CA THR A 384 6.03 -36.67 -3.96
C THR A 384 6.05 -35.89 -2.65
N THR A 385 6.84 -34.81 -2.57
CA THR A 385 6.94 -33.96 -1.39
C THR A 385 5.59 -33.31 -1.11
N ASP A 386 5.16 -33.31 0.15
CA ASP A 386 3.96 -32.61 0.61
C ASP A 386 4.25 -31.11 0.77
N ILE A 387 3.25 -30.26 0.54
CA ILE A 387 3.37 -28.81 0.60
C ILE A 387 3.96 -28.29 1.92
N LYS A 388 3.55 -28.81 3.10
CA LYS A 388 4.12 -28.36 4.38
C LYS A 388 5.58 -28.74 4.51
N ALA A 389 5.95 -29.94 4.07
CA ALA A 389 7.33 -30.39 4.05
C ALA A 389 8.18 -29.54 3.10
N ARG A 390 7.63 -29.15 1.93
CA ARG A 390 8.27 -28.22 1.00
C ARG A 390 8.47 -26.85 1.63
N THR A 391 7.45 -26.29 2.27
CA THR A 391 7.54 -25.00 2.97
C THR A 391 8.60 -25.04 4.05
N ASN A 392 8.59 -26.06 4.91
CA ASN A 392 9.60 -26.23 5.97
C ASN A 392 11.02 -26.36 5.41
N ALA A 393 11.21 -27.00 4.25
CA ALA A 393 12.50 -27.06 3.58
C ALA A 393 12.99 -25.68 3.08
N LEU A 394 12.07 -24.84 2.59
CA LEU A 394 12.39 -23.46 2.22
C LEU A 394 12.73 -22.62 3.45
N VAL A 395 11.97 -22.75 4.55
CA VAL A 395 12.28 -22.07 5.83
C VAL A 395 13.70 -22.42 6.28
N ASN A 396 14.06 -23.71 6.30
CA ASN A 396 15.39 -24.17 6.69
C ASN A 396 16.52 -23.60 5.81
N ALA A 397 16.25 -23.36 4.53
CA ALA A 397 17.23 -22.90 3.57
C ALA A 397 17.39 -21.36 3.56
N LEU A 398 16.28 -20.63 3.67
CA LEU A 398 16.24 -19.18 3.57
C LEU A 398 16.45 -18.48 4.92
N VAL A 399 16.06 -19.13 6.02
CA VAL A 399 16.19 -18.59 7.39
C VAL A 399 16.90 -19.62 8.27
N PRO A 400 18.19 -19.92 8.02
CA PRO A 400 18.90 -20.99 8.73
C PRO A 400 19.11 -20.67 10.22
N ASN A 401 19.39 -21.69 11.02
CA ASN A 401 19.60 -21.60 12.48
C ASN A 401 18.37 -21.13 13.28
N THR A 402 17.16 -21.36 12.75
CA THR A 402 15.89 -21.03 13.39
C THR A 402 15.06 -22.27 13.73
N GLN A 403 14.11 -22.11 14.64
CA GLN A 403 13.02 -23.03 14.94
C GLN A 403 11.67 -22.41 14.52
N GLY A 404 10.54 -23.09 14.78
CA GLY A 404 9.22 -22.67 14.30
C GLY A 404 8.92 -23.17 12.89
N ARG A 405 8.09 -24.21 12.78
CA ARG A 405 7.80 -24.93 11.52
C ARG A 405 6.35 -25.34 11.49
N LEU A 406 5.80 -25.47 10.28
CA LEU A 406 4.49 -26.10 10.10
C LEU A 406 4.54 -27.54 10.59
N SER A 407 3.40 -28.02 11.08
CA SER A 407 3.19 -29.38 11.55
C SER A 407 3.61 -30.41 10.52
N THR A 408 4.11 -31.55 11.01
CA THR A 408 4.54 -32.67 10.16
C THR A 408 3.37 -33.53 9.65
N ALA A 409 2.13 -33.18 10.01
CA ALA A 409 0.93 -33.83 9.52
C ALA A 409 0.73 -33.53 8.03
N THR A 410 0.48 -34.57 7.23
CA THR A 410 0.32 -34.44 5.78
C THR A 410 -0.85 -33.52 5.43
N ALA A 411 -0.59 -32.51 4.59
CA ALA A 411 -1.60 -31.57 4.08
C ALA A 411 -2.41 -32.12 2.90
N GLY A 412 -1.85 -33.09 2.16
CA GLY A 412 -2.44 -33.73 0.99
C GLY A 412 -2.16 -33.01 -0.33
N GLY A 413 -1.18 -32.09 -0.34
CA GLY A 413 -0.76 -31.32 -1.50
C GLY A 413 0.61 -31.78 -2.01
N ASN A 414 0.66 -32.95 -2.64
CA ASN A 414 1.92 -33.55 -3.10
C ASN A 414 2.17 -33.23 -4.58
N GLY A 415 3.43 -33.02 -4.98
CA GLY A 415 3.79 -32.89 -6.39
C GLY A 415 4.65 -31.68 -6.70
N ASP A 416 4.53 -31.19 -7.92
CA ASP A 416 5.14 -29.93 -8.33
C ASP A 416 4.35 -28.75 -7.76
N PHE A 417 5.07 -27.66 -7.47
CA PHE A 417 4.56 -26.50 -6.77
C PHE A 417 4.59 -25.26 -7.67
N ARG A 418 3.65 -24.34 -7.44
CA ARG A 418 3.72 -22.95 -7.89
C ARG A 418 4.14 -22.11 -6.69
N LEU A 419 5.24 -21.38 -6.85
CA LEU A 419 5.72 -20.36 -5.93
C LEU A 419 5.31 -19.00 -6.47
N GLN A 420 4.72 -18.15 -5.63
CA GLN A 420 4.48 -16.74 -5.90
C GLN A 420 5.19 -15.96 -4.81
N ALA A 421 6.26 -15.27 -5.15
CA ALA A 421 7.16 -14.61 -4.21
C ALA A 421 7.08 -13.09 -4.39
N LEU A 422 7.01 -12.38 -3.28
CA LEU A 422 7.11 -10.94 -3.17
C LEU A 422 8.44 -10.61 -2.49
N PHE A 423 9.21 -9.73 -3.11
CA PHE A 423 10.43 -9.15 -2.54
C PHE A 423 10.19 -7.64 -2.39
N VAL A 424 10.17 -7.13 -1.16
CA VAL A 424 10.04 -5.69 -0.87
C VAL A 424 11.38 -5.18 -0.36
N HIS A 425 12.00 -4.29 -1.11
CA HIS A 425 13.25 -3.64 -0.73
C HIS A 425 12.93 -2.29 -0.10
N ARG A 426 12.72 -2.29 1.23
CA ARG A 426 12.49 -1.07 1.99
C ARG A 426 13.80 -0.28 2.16
N SER A 427 14.87 -1.00 2.50
CA SER A 427 16.23 -0.47 2.61
C SER A 427 17.29 -1.57 2.41
N ASN A 428 18.57 -1.19 2.36
CA ASN A 428 19.67 -2.17 2.37
C ASN A 428 19.73 -3.03 3.66
N GLN A 429 19.06 -2.61 4.73
CA GLN A 429 18.96 -3.36 6.00
C GLN A 429 17.66 -4.14 6.11
N SER A 430 16.66 -3.80 5.30
CA SER A 430 15.29 -4.32 5.38
C SER A 430 14.78 -4.73 4.00
N VAL A 431 14.99 -6.02 3.70
CA VAL A 431 14.37 -6.73 2.57
C VAL A 431 13.39 -7.75 3.15
N VAL A 432 12.11 -7.53 2.89
CA VAL A 432 11.03 -8.45 3.29
C VAL A 432 10.73 -9.39 2.12
N VAL A 433 10.72 -10.69 2.41
CA VAL A 433 10.43 -11.73 1.42
C VAL A 433 9.22 -12.52 1.90
N LEU A 434 8.20 -12.58 1.05
CA LEU A 434 6.97 -13.34 1.28
C LEU A 434 6.76 -14.33 0.12
N ILE A 435 6.71 -15.62 0.41
CA ILE A 435 6.58 -16.69 -0.59
C ILE A 435 5.29 -17.47 -0.31
N ALA A 436 4.30 -17.31 -1.18
CA ALA A 436 3.12 -18.18 -1.24
C ALA A 436 3.44 -19.44 -2.05
N ILE A 437 3.05 -20.60 -1.53
CA ILE A 437 3.33 -21.92 -2.08
C ILE A 437 2.00 -22.63 -2.28
N THR A 438 1.78 -23.17 -3.47
CA THR A 438 0.61 -23.99 -3.82
C THR A 438 1.01 -25.18 -4.68
N GLN A 439 0.15 -26.19 -4.77
CA GLN A 439 0.35 -27.26 -5.75
C GLN A 439 0.11 -26.68 -7.16
N LYS A 440 1.05 -26.92 -8.10
CA LYS A 440 0.98 -26.38 -9.46
C LYS A 440 -0.34 -26.71 -10.17
N ALA A 441 -0.80 -27.95 -10.04
CA ALA A 441 -2.05 -28.41 -10.66
C ALA A 441 -3.30 -27.68 -10.13
N ALA A 442 -3.25 -27.12 -8.91
CA ALA A 442 -4.37 -26.40 -8.30
C ALA A 442 -4.52 -24.96 -8.81
N VAL A 443 -3.52 -24.44 -9.55
CA VAL A 443 -3.48 -23.02 -9.98
C VAL A 443 -3.11 -22.85 -11.45
N THR A 444 -3.12 -23.93 -12.24
CA THR A 444 -2.79 -23.91 -13.68
C THR A 444 -3.89 -24.55 -14.52
N GLY A 445 -3.87 -24.31 -15.84
CA GLY A 445 -4.91 -24.79 -16.76
C GLY A 445 -6.31 -24.29 -16.38
N GLU A 446 -7.27 -25.20 -16.29
CA GLU A 446 -8.65 -24.91 -15.88
C GLU A 446 -8.74 -24.40 -14.42
N ASN A 447 -7.74 -24.69 -13.58
CA ASN A 447 -7.72 -24.33 -12.16
C ASN A 447 -7.13 -22.93 -11.88
N ARG A 448 -6.80 -22.15 -12.91
CA ARG A 448 -6.33 -20.75 -12.77
C ARG A 448 -7.38 -19.83 -12.14
N ASN A 449 -8.64 -20.27 -12.13
CA ASN A 449 -9.80 -19.52 -11.66
C ASN A 449 -10.36 -20.07 -10.33
N THR A 450 -9.52 -20.65 -9.49
CA THR A 450 -9.93 -21.26 -8.21
C THR A 450 -9.60 -20.34 -7.04
N THR A 451 -10.29 -20.51 -5.90
CA THR A 451 -9.99 -19.79 -4.65
C THR A 451 -8.54 -19.97 -4.22
N THR A 452 -7.95 -21.15 -4.43
CA THR A 452 -6.51 -21.41 -4.20
C THR A 452 -5.61 -20.48 -5.02
N ALA A 453 -5.94 -20.25 -6.29
CA ALA A 453 -5.15 -19.36 -7.16
C ALA A 453 -5.21 -17.91 -6.68
N PHE A 454 -6.40 -17.43 -6.28
CA PHE A 454 -6.59 -16.06 -5.79
C PHE A 454 -5.96 -15.86 -4.40
N SER A 455 -6.17 -16.79 -3.47
CA SER A 455 -5.59 -16.74 -2.12
C SER A 455 -4.05 -16.69 -2.14
N ALA A 456 -3.41 -17.46 -3.02
CA ALA A 456 -1.97 -17.38 -3.20
C ALA A 456 -1.48 -16.05 -3.80
N ARG A 457 -2.31 -15.42 -4.65
CA ARG A 457 -1.96 -14.13 -5.26
C ARG A 457 -2.15 -12.97 -4.30
N ASP A 458 -3.21 -12.96 -3.50
CA ASP A 458 -3.46 -11.94 -2.47
C ASP A 458 -2.30 -11.85 -1.46
N LEU A 459 -1.61 -12.96 -1.20
CA LEU A 459 -0.40 -12.97 -0.37
C LEU A 459 0.83 -12.37 -1.07
N SER A 460 0.93 -12.47 -2.39
CA SER A 460 2.18 -12.20 -3.12
C SER A 460 2.11 -10.97 -4.02
N ASP A 461 0.98 -10.28 -4.09
CA ASP A 461 0.79 -9.07 -4.88
C ASP A 461 1.06 -7.77 -4.11
N GLY A 462 1.52 -7.89 -2.85
CA GLY A 462 1.88 -6.76 -1.98
C GLY A 462 0.71 -6.20 -1.17
N SER A 463 -0.54 -6.61 -1.44
CA SER A 463 -1.70 -6.06 -0.72
C SER A 463 -1.85 -6.58 0.71
N ALA A 464 -1.33 -7.78 1.01
CA ALA A 464 -1.46 -8.40 2.33
C ALA A 464 -0.36 -8.00 3.34
N LEU A 465 0.67 -7.27 2.93
CA LEU A 465 1.87 -7.01 3.73
C LEU A 465 1.94 -5.54 4.16
N ALA A 466 2.17 -5.32 5.45
CA ALA A 466 2.43 -4.02 6.07
C ALA A 466 3.61 -4.08 7.05
N GLN A 467 4.04 -2.92 7.55
CA GLN A 467 4.94 -2.82 8.71
C GLN A 467 4.20 -3.18 10.00
N PHE A 468 4.96 -3.57 11.03
CA PHE A 468 4.39 -3.75 12.36
C PHE A 468 3.85 -2.40 12.87
N GLY A 469 2.71 -2.41 13.57
CA GLY A 469 2.09 -1.18 14.08
C GLY A 469 1.02 -0.59 13.16
N GLU A 470 1.08 -0.86 11.84
CA GLU A 470 0.24 -0.15 10.87
C GLU A 470 -1.27 -0.38 11.09
N PRO A 471 -2.08 0.68 11.25
CA PRO A 471 -3.52 0.54 11.42
C PRO A 471 -4.22 0.26 10.10
N THR A 472 -5.51 -0.04 10.19
CA THR A 472 -6.38 -0.29 9.03
C THR A 472 -7.71 0.40 9.20
N ALA A 473 -8.27 0.86 8.09
CA ALA A 473 -9.64 1.37 8.03
C ALA A 473 -10.43 0.65 6.92
N ILE A 474 -11.73 0.94 6.86
CA ILE A 474 -12.65 0.35 5.88
C ILE A 474 -12.95 1.40 4.80
N GLN A 475 -13.09 0.93 3.57
CA GLN A 475 -13.53 1.75 2.44
C GLN A 475 -14.76 1.13 1.79
N CYS A 476 -15.74 1.96 1.46
CA CYS A 476 -16.76 1.68 0.47
C CYS A 476 -16.54 2.61 -0.74
N GLU A 477 -16.69 2.09 -1.96
CA GLU A 477 -16.70 2.92 -3.15
C GLU A 477 -17.85 2.53 -4.07
N ARG A 478 -18.58 3.54 -4.57
CA ARG A 478 -19.61 3.39 -5.59
C ARG A 478 -19.11 3.98 -6.92
N PHE A 479 -19.10 3.17 -7.97
CA PHE A 479 -18.49 3.57 -9.25
C PHE A 479 -19.22 3.01 -10.48
N GLN A 480 -18.87 3.57 -11.64
CA GLN A 480 -19.30 3.09 -12.97
C GLN A 480 -18.07 2.76 -13.82
N LEU A 481 -18.10 1.62 -14.50
CA LEU A 481 -16.99 1.20 -15.36
C LEU A 481 -17.10 1.82 -16.76
N GLN A 482 -16.06 2.56 -17.14
CA GLN A 482 -15.82 2.89 -18.55
C GLN A 482 -15.07 1.75 -19.25
N SER A 483 -15.31 1.57 -20.56
CA SER A 483 -14.59 0.58 -21.35
C SER A 483 -13.18 1.10 -21.64
N ALA A 484 -12.19 0.51 -20.96
CA ALA A 484 -10.78 0.80 -21.22
C ALA A 484 -10.33 0.24 -22.57
N LYS A 485 -9.34 0.88 -23.19
CA LYS A 485 -8.79 0.51 -24.50
C LYS A 485 -7.29 0.26 -24.40
N VAL A 486 -6.81 -0.82 -25.02
CA VAL A 486 -5.37 -1.13 -25.10
C VAL A 486 -4.96 -1.48 -26.53
N ASP A 487 -3.85 -0.89 -26.96
CA ASP A 487 -3.18 -1.20 -28.21
C ASP A 487 -1.86 -1.92 -27.90
N PHE A 488 -1.72 -3.18 -28.32
CA PHE A 488 -0.48 -3.93 -28.19
C PHE A 488 0.37 -3.76 -29.44
N LEU A 489 1.66 -3.47 -29.25
CA LEU A 489 2.69 -3.53 -30.26
C LEU A 489 3.68 -4.66 -29.93
N PHE A 490 3.62 -5.74 -30.70
CA PHE A 490 4.59 -6.82 -30.60
C PHE A 490 5.84 -6.49 -31.42
N VAL A 491 7.01 -6.70 -30.85
CA VAL A 491 8.30 -6.61 -31.54
C VAL A 491 8.96 -7.97 -31.45
N VAL A 492 8.99 -8.67 -32.58
CA VAL A 492 9.42 -10.06 -32.63
C VAL A 492 10.71 -10.18 -33.41
N ASP A 493 11.72 -10.72 -32.76
CA ASP A 493 12.98 -11.08 -33.39
C ASP A 493 12.75 -12.04 -34.60
N ASP A 494 13.30 -11.64 -35.75
CA ASP A 494 13.20 -12.34 -37.03
C ASP A 494 14.51 -12.99 -37.48
N SER A 495 15.42 -13.28 -36.55
CA SER A 495 16.64 -14.03 -36.78
C SER A 495 16.42 -15.54 -36.95
N GLY A 496 17.46 -16.22 -37.44
CA GLY A 496 17.43 -17.65 -37.77
C GLY A 496 17.10 -18.58 -36.61
N SER A 497 17.47 -18.20 -35.37
CA SER A 497 17.26 -19.00 -34.15
C SER A 497 15.81 -18.94 -33.63
N MET A 498 15.02 -17.96 -34.06
CA MET A 498 13.72 -17.65 -33.49
C MET A 498 12.57 -18.56 -33.94
N GLN A 499 12.81 -19.55 -34.79
CA GLN A 499 11.75 -20.40 -35.34
C GLN A 499 10.89 -21.10 -34.29
N SER A 500 11.50 -21.70 -33.27
CA SER A 500 10.75 -22.38 -32.18
C SER A 500 10.00 -21.37 -31.29
N SER A 501 10.60 -20.21 -31.05
CA SER A 501 10.05 -19.14 -30.23
C SER A 501 8.84 -18.47 -30.90
N GLN A 502 8.92 -18.15 -32.20
CA GLN A 502 7.80 -17.63 -32.99
C GLN A 502 6.61 -18.60 -32.98
N ASN A 503 6.86 -19.89 -33.25
CA ASN A 503 5.81 -20.92 -33.19
C ASN A 503 5.21 -21.05 -31.79
N SER A 504 6.02 -20.95 -30.73
CA SER A 504 5.56 -20.99 -29.34
C SER A 504 4.67 -19.80 -28.99
N LEU A 505 5.02 -18.59 -29.47
CA LEU A 505 4.17 -17.41 -29.32
C LEU A 505 2.84 -17.57 -30.08
N ALA A 506 2.86 -18.18 -31.27
CA ALA A 506 1.64 -18.48 -32.03
C ALA A 506 0.70 -19.44 -31.27
N ILE A 507 1.26 -20.43 -30.55
CA ILE A 507 0.51 -21.35 -29.69
C ILE A 507 -0.12 -20.58 -28.50
N ALA A 508 0.65 -19.70 -27.86
CA ALA A 508 0.18 -18.90 -26.72
C ALA A 508 -0.90 -17.86 -27.09
N ALA A 509 -0.93 -17.39 -28.34
CA ALA A 509 -1.83 -16.33 -28.81
C ALA A 509 -3.32 -16.63 -28.59
N GLN A 510 -3.74 -17.91 -28.64
CA GLN A 510 -5.14 -18.28 -28.39
C GLN A 510 -5.55 -17.99 -26.94
N ALA A 511 -4.79 -18.49 -25.98
CA ALA A 511 -5.09 -18.30 -24.56
C ALA A 511 -5.06 -16.81 -24.18
N ALA A 512 -4.10 -16.05 -24.72
CA ALA A 512 -4.03 -14.60 -24.55
C ALA A 512 -5.30 -13.89 -25.03
N VAL A 513 -5.77 -14.21 -26.26
CA VAL A 513 -6.99 -13.62 -26.82
C VAL A 513 -8.25 -14.08 -26.08
N ASP A 514 -8.30 -15.32 -25.61
CA ASP A 514 -9.43 -15.82 -24.82
C ASP A 514 -9.55 -15.03 -23.50
N SER A 515 -8.44 -14.78 -22.80
CA SER A 515 -8.41 -13.94 -21.59
C SER A 515 -8.82 -12.49 -21.88
N LEU A 516 -8.32 -11.90 -22.97
CA LEU A 516 -8.68 -10.55 -23.39
C LEU A 516 -10.16 -10.43 -23.79
N ASN A 517 -10.74 -11.46 -24.40
CA ASN A 517 -12.17 -11.48 -24.76
C ASN A 517 -13.06 -11.72 -23.54
N ALA A 518 -12.54 -12.39 -22.50
CA ALA A 518 -13.23 -12.57 -21.24
C ALA A 518 -13.30 -11.26 -20.45
N SER A 519 -12.32 -10.36 -20.55
CA SER A 519 -12.30 -9.07 -19.83
C SER A 519 -13.21 -8.00 -20.45
N SER A 520 -13.30 -6.82 -19.84
CA SER A 520 -13.98 -5.64 -20.38
C SER A 520 -13.10 -4.80 -21.34
N LEU A 521 -11.87 -5.26 -21.61
CA LEU A 521 -10.86 -4.50 -22.32
C LEU A 521 -11.12 -4.46 -23.82
N ASP A 522 -11.07 -3.26 -24.39
CA ASP A 522 -11.20 -3.05 -25.82
C ASP A 522 -9.83 -3.06 -26.51
N TRP A 523 -9.36 -4.25 -26.92
CA TRP A 523 -7.97 -4.49 -27.31
C TRP A 523 -7.75 -4.59 -28.84
N ARG A 524 -6.53 -4.33 -29.32
CA ARG A 524 -6.06 -4.71 -30.67
C ARG A 524 -4.54 -4.88 -30.70
N MET A 525 -4.03 -5.65 -31.65
CA MET A 525 -2.61 -6.01 -31.73
C MET A 525 -2.01 -5.62 -33.07
N ALA A 526 -0.82 -5.04 -33.06
CA ALA A 526 0.05 -4.83 -34.21
C ALA A 526 1.41 -5.52 -33.98
N MET A 527 2.20 -5.68 -35.03
CA MET A 527 3.50 -6.33 -34.92
C MET A 527 4.54 -5.76 -35.88
N VAL A 528 5.76 -5.59 -35.40
CA VAL A 528 6.97 -5.32 -36.18
C VAL A 528 8.03 -6.37 -35.85
N THR A 529 9.12 -6.41 -36.62
CA THR A 529 10.26 -7.30 -36.32
C THR A 529 11.46 -6.55 -35.76
N SER A 530 12.47 -7.25 -35.21
CA SER A 530 13.73 -6.62 -34.80
C SER A 530 14.41 -5.89 -35.97
N SER A 531 14.26 -6.39 -37.19
CA SER A 531 14.72 -5.73 -38.43
C SER A 531 13.93 -4.49 -38.86
N TYR A 532 12.82 -4.14 -38.20
CA TYR A 532 11.93 -3.03 -38.62
C TYR A 532 12.67 -1.70 -38.76
N HIS A 533 13.56 -1.40 -37.82
CA HIS A 533 14.25 -0.13 -37.79
C HIS A 533 15.48 -0.10 -38.72
N ILE A 534 15.98 -1.26 -39.12
CA ILE A 534 17.21 -1.42 -39.91
C ILE A 534 16.85 -1.38 -41.39
N GLY A 535 17.68 -0.75 -42.23
CA GLY A 535 17.45 -0.69 -43.68
C GLY A 535 18.11 -1.85 -44.44
N GLY A 536 17.42 -2.39 -45.45
CA GLY A 536 17.97 -3.40 -46.36
C GLY A 536 17.58 -4.84 -46.06
N GLU A 537 16.84 -5.07 -44.99
CA GLU A 537 16.30 -6.36 -44.57
C GLU A 537 14.89 -6.61 -45.12
N PRO A 538 14.43 -7.88 -45.20
CA PRO A 538 13.11 -8.20 -45.75
C PRO A 538 11.93 -7.53 -45.02
N ASN A 539 12.08 -7.27 -43.71
CA ASN A 539 11.06 -6.64 -42.87
C ASN A 539 11.35 -5.17 -42.51
N SER A 540 12.33 -4.52 -43.17
CA SER A 540 12.63 -3.09 -42.98
C SER A 540 11.40 -2.20 -43.20
N GLY A 541 11.00 -1.44 -42.16
CA GLY A 541 9.84 -0.55 -42.18
C GLY A 541 8.51 -1.25 -42.42
N LYS A 542 8.39 -2.55 -42.16
CA LYS A 542 7.18 -3.36 -42.40
C LYS A 542 6.39 -3.57 -41.12
N LEU A 543 5.27 -2.87 -40.99
CA LEU A 543 4.33 -2.99 -39.88
C LEU A 543 3.17 -3.92 -40.24
N ARG A 544 2.91 -4.92 -39.40
CA ARG A 544 1.67 -5.70 -39.42
C ARG A 544 0.60 -4.90 -38.67
N LYS A 545 -0.46 -4.55 -39.40
CA LYS A 545 -1.53 -3.61 -39.00
C LYS A 545 -2.18 -3.99 -37.68
N PHE A 546 -2.68 -2.99 -36.96
CA PHE A 546 -3.54 -3.23 -35.81
C PHE A 546 -4.75 -4.07 -36.23
N THR A 547 -5.00 -5.17 -35.53
CA THR A 547 -6.13 -6.08 -35.79
C THR A 547 -6.60 -6.76 -34.51
N ARG A 548 -7.82 -7.30 -34.56
CA ARG A 548 -8.39 -8.21 -33.55
C ARG A 548 -8.45 -9.65 -34.06
N ASN A 549 -8.07 -9.86 -35.31
CA ASN A 549 -8.16 -11.16 -35.95
C ASN A 549 -7.01 -12.04 -35.48
N LEU A 550 -7.29 -12.92 -34.53
CA LEU A 550 -6.33 -13.86 -33.98
C LEU A 550 -5.65 -14.72 -35.06
N ASN A 551 -6.37 -15.14 -36.10
CA ASN A 551 -5.76 -15.96 -37.15
C ASN A 551 -4.77 -15.17 -38.01
N LYS A 552 -4.90 -13.84 -38.12
CA LYS A 552 -3.85 -12.98 -38.70
C LYS A 552 -2.60 -12.97 -37.82
N VAL A 553 -2.76 -12.75 -36.51
CA VAL A 553 -1.64 -12.75 -35.56
C VAL A 553 -0.91 -14.10 -35.58
N LYS A 554 -1.66 -15.22 -35.56
CA LYS A 554 -1.08 -16.55 -35.70
C LYS A 554 -0.33 -16.73 -37.02
N ALA A 555 -0.88 -16.22 -38.13
CA ALA A 555 -0.22 -16.32 -39.43
C ALA A 555 1.15 -15.63 -39.41
N TRP A 556 1.24 -14.45 -38.78
CA TRP A 556 2.49 -13.68 -38.64
C TRP A 556 3.62 -14.47 -38.03
N LEU A 557 3.30 -15.42 -37.16
CA LEU A 557 4.24 -16.22 -36.37
C LEU A 557 4.37 -17.68 -36.84
N THR A 558 3.55 -18.12 -37.80
CA THR A 558 3.50 -19.53 -38.24
C THR A 558 4.40 -19.75 -39.44
N GLN A 559 5.41 -20.60 -39.26
CA GLN A 559 6.34 -20.98 -40.33
C GLN A 559 5.62 -21.44 -41.60
N GLY A 560 6.03 -20.88 -42.75
CA GLY A 560 5.49 -21.26 -44.06
C GLY A 560 4.09 -20.70 -44.37
N SER A 561 3.52 -19.85 -43.50
CA SER A 561 2.30 -19.11 -43.85
C SER A 561 2.60 -18.13 -44.99
N THR A 562 1.87 -18.27 -46.10
CA THR A 562 2.03 -17.44 -47.30
C THR A 562 0.67 -16.91 -47.74
N CYS A 563 0.68 -15.76 -48.39
CA CYS A 563 -0.54 -15.22 -48.97
C CYS A 563 -0.98 -16.03 -50.20
N THR A 564 -2.05 -16.82 -50.07
CA THR A 564 -2.66 -17.57 -51.16
C THR A 564 -4.11 -17.11 -51.34
N ASN A 565 -4.47 -16.63 -52.53
CA ASN A 565 -5.84 -16.13 -52.81
C ASN A 565 -6.33 -15.09 -51.79
N GLN A 566 -5.47 -14.16 -51.36
CA GLN A 566 -5.77 -13.12 -50.35
C GLN A 566 -6.07 -13.66 -48.94
N VAL A 567 -5.70 -14.90 -48.64
CA VAL A 567 -5.79 -15.52 -47.31
C VAL A 567 -4.45 -16.13 -46.92
N CYS A 568 -4.01 -15.92 -45.68
CA CYS A 568 -2.81 -16.55 -45.16
C CYS A 568 -3.02 -18.06 -44.95
N SER A 569 -2.10 -18.87 -45.48
CA SER A 569 -2.14 -20.33 -45.38
C SER A 569 -1.68 -20.84 -44.00
N VAL A 570 -1.88 -22.14 -43.73
CA VAL A 570 -1.33 -22.85 -42.56
C VAL A 570 -1.90 -22.39 -41.20
N VAL A 571 -2.95 -21.57 -41.20
CA VAL A 571 -3.70 -21.18 -39.99
C VAL A 571 -5.19 -21.48 -40.12
N PRO A 572 -5.93 -21.63 -39.01
CA PRO A 572 -7.38 -21.84 -39.04
C PRO A 572 -8.14 -20.73 -39.75
N THR A 573 -9.32 -21.06 -40.29
CA THR A 573 -10.25 -20.10 -40.90
C THR A 573 -11.38 -19.67 -39.96
N THR A 574 -11.46 -20.26 -38.78
CA THR A 574 -12.46 -20.00 -37.74
C THR A 574 -11.79 -19.40 -36.50
N PRO A 575 -12.41 -18.42 -35.80
CA PRO A 575 -13.73 -17.83 -36.08
C PRO A 575 -13.74 -16.87 -37.28
N GLN A 576 -12.57 -16.36 -37.71
CA GLN A 576 -12.44 -15.45 -38.85
C GLN A 576 -11.24 -15.86 -39.72
N THR A 577 -11.34 -15.71 -41.04
CA THR A 577 -10.22 -15.96 -41.97
C THR A 577 -9.10 -14.92 -41.81
N ALA A 578 -7.85 -15.36 -41.90
CA ALA A 578 -6.69 -14.48 -41.89
C ALA A 578 -6.51 -13.85 -43.28
N SER A 579 -7.15 -12.70 -43.55
CA SER A 579 -6.92 -12.00 -44.81
C SER A 579 -5.47 -11.52 -44.89
N CYS A 580 -4.87 -11.62 -46.09
CA CYS A 580 -3.53 -11.07 -46.30
C CYS A 580 -3.54 -9.56 -46.03
N PRO A 581 -2.47 -9.01 -45.45
CA PRO A 581 -2.34 -7.55 -45.28
C PRO A 581 -2.35 -6.76 -46.59
N GLY A 582 -1.97 -7.38 -47.72
CA GLY A 582 -1.75 -6.78 -49.03
C GLY A 582 -0.58 -7.46 -49.75
N ASP A 583 -0.15 -6.93 -50.91
CA ASP A 583 0.95 -7.50 -51.71
C ASP A 583 2.34 -7.46 -51.00
N THR A 584 3.42 -7.73 -51.73
CA THR A 584 4.81 -7.77 -51.19
C THR A 584 5.29 -6.48 -50.53
N SER A 585 4.54 -5.37 -50.64
CA SER A 585 4.83 -4.12 -49.92
C SER A 585 4.64 -4.22 -48.40
N GLU A 586 3.90 -5.22 -47.91
CA GLU A 586 3.58 -5.43 -46.49
C GLU A 586 4.52 -6.44 -45.78
N GLY A 587 5.68 -6.72 -46.40
CA GLY A 587 6.75 -7.56 -45.85
C GLY A 587 6.78 -8.99 -46.41
N SER A 588 7.67 -9.82 -45.86
CA SER A 588 7.89 -11.21 -46.30
C SER A 588 6.59 -12.03 -46.40
N ASN A 589 6.57 -12.98 -47.33
CA ASN A 589 5.46 -13.92 -47.55
C ASN A 589 4.08 -13.27 -47.83
N GLY A 590 4.07 -12.05 -48.38
CA GLY A 590 2.83 -11.29 -48.62
C GLY A 590 2.18 -10.79 -47.33
N GLY A 591 3.00 -10.50 -46.31
CA GLY A 591 2.56 -10.07 -45.00
C GLY A 591 2.04 -11.18 -44.08
N CYS A 592 2.07 -12.45 -44.54
CA CYS A 592 1.54 -13.57 -43.76
C CYS A 592 2.48 -14.08 -42.69
N TRP A 593 3.66 -14.61 -42.99
CA TRP A 593 4.68 -14.98 -41.98
C TRP A 593 5.85 -14.00 -42.03
N ILE A 594 6.35 -13.58 -40.87
CA ILE A 594 7.48 -12.65 -40.81
C ILE A 594 8.78 -13.22 -41.35
N ASN A 595 8.95 -14.55 -41.43
CA ASN A 595 10.20 -15.25 -41.74
C ASN A 595 11.24 -15.20 -40.60
N ILE A 596 12.39 -15.83 -40.86
CA ILE A 596 13.56 -15.88 -39.96
C ILE A 596 14.83 -15.46 -40.73
N ASP A 597 14.66 -14.61 -41.76
CA ASP A 597 15.74 -14.17 -42.65
C ASP A 597 16.29 -12.79 -42.26
N GLY A 598 15.98 -12.32 -41.06
CA GLY A 598 16.51 -11.07 -40.50
C GLY A 598 18.00 -11.14 -40.22
N THR A 599 18.56 -10.01 -39.77
CA THR A 599 19.96 -9.93 -39.36
C THR A 599 20.19 -10.67 -38.05
N GLY A 600 21.33 -11.35 -37.88
CA GLY A 600 21.82 -11.84 -36.56
C GLY A 600 22.44 -10.71 -35.73
N SER A 601 21.79 -9.56 -35.70
CA SER A 601 22.18 -8.43 -34.86
C SER A 601 20.92 -7.76 -34.38
N GLU A 602 20.52 -8.10 -33.15
CA GLU A 602 19.17 -7.85 -32.68
C GLU A 602 18.96 -6.45 -32.14
N GLY A 603 18.04 -5.69 -32.73
CA GLY A 603 17.69 -4.33 -32.28
C GLY A 603 16.23 -4.22 -31.81
N VAL A 604 15.77 -5.12 -30.92
CA VAL A 604 14.36 -5.15 -30.48
C VAL A 604 13.91 -3.85 -29.80
N LEU A 605 14.75 -3.18 -29.01
CA LEU A 605 14.44 -1.89 -28.40
C LEU A 605 14.44 -0.76 -29.43
N GLY A 606 15.37 -0.80 -30.39
CA GLY A 606 15.41 0.12 -31.53
C GLY A 606 14.16 0.01 -32.41
N ALA A 607 13.72 -1.21 -32.69
CA ALA A 607 12.50 -1.51 -33.43
C ALA A 607 11.26 -1.02 -32.67
N ALA A 608 11.18 -1.30 -31.36
CA ALA A 608 10.10 -0.83 -30.50
C ALA A 608 9.99 0.69 -30.53
N ARG A 609 11.09 1.39 -30.27
CA ARG A 609 11.15 2.86 -30.26
C ARG A 609 10.73 3.44 -31.61
N LYS A 610 11.36 2.98 -32.70
CA LYS A 610 11.07 3.50 -34.04
C LYS A 610 9.62 3.22 -34.45
N ALA A 611 9.08 2.05 -34.11
CA ALA A 611 7.68 1.74 -34.39
C ALA A 611 6.73 2.63 -33.58
N VAL A 612 7.03 2.92 -32.32
CA VAL A 612 6.24 3.89 -31.53
C VAL A 612 6.26 5.28 -32.20
N ASP A 613 7.42 5.78 -32.63
CA ASP A 613 7.51 7.07 -33.34
C ASP A 613 6.73 7.05 -34.69
N ASP A 614 6.81 5.96 -35.45
CA ASP A 614 6.15 5.84 -36.75
C ASP A 614 4.61 5.67 -36.64
N LEU A 615 4.10 5.27 -35.46
CA LEU A 615 2.66 5.01 -35.21
C LEU A 615 1.82 6.27 -34.94
N ASN A 616 2.39 7.47 -35.17
CA ASN A 616 1.79 8.79 -34.89
C ASN A 616 0.90 8.78 -33.63
N PRO A 617 1.48 8.45 -32.46
CA PRO A 617 0.73 8.15 -31.26
C PRO A 617 -0.17 9.32 -30.83
N GLY A 618 -1.36 9.03 -30.29
CA GLY A 618 -2.30 10.09 -29.92
C GLY A 618 -3.23 10.55 -31.05
N THR A 619 -3.23 9.87 -32.20
CA THR A 619 -4.23 10.07 -33.28
C THR A 619 -5.43 9.11 -33.12
N GLU A 620 -6.57 9.39 -33.75
CA GLU A 620 -7.77 8.55 -33.62
C GLU A 620 -8.01 7.75 -34.92
N PRO A 621 -7.85 6.41 -34.92
CA PRO A 621 -8.28 5.58 -36.03
C PRO A 621 -9.79 5.31 -35.94
N GLY A 622 -10.54 5.76 -36.94
CA GLY A 622 -11.99 5.47 -37.05
C GLY A 622 -12.34 4.06 -37.55
N ALA A 623 -11.35 3.18 -37.74
CA ALA A 623 -11.52 1.85 -38.34
C ALA A 623 -10.99 0.73 -37.42
N SER A 624 -11.57 -0.47 -37.54
CA SER A 624 -11.20 -1.66 -36.77
C SER A 624 -9.79 -2.18 -37.09
N GLU A 625 -9.23 -1.81 -38.24
CA GLU A 625 -7.83 -2.04 -38.62
C GLU A 625 -7.16 -0.73 -39.05
N SER A 626 -5.89 -0.53 -38.68
CA SER A 626 -5.14 0.70 -38.94
C SER A 626 -3.68 0.38 -39.30
N LEU A 627 -3.15 1.14 -40.27
CA LEU A 627 -1.80 0.98 -40.81
C LEU A 627 -0.74 1.66 -39.94
N THR A 628 -0.97 2.88 -39.46
CA THR A 628 0.06 3.68 -38.74
C THR A 628 -0.53 4.53 -37.61
N LEU A 629 -1.78 4.29 -37.18
CA LEU A 629 -2.44 5.12 -36.16
C LEU A 629 -2.79 4.26 -34.95
N ALA A 630 -2.11 4.48 -33.83
CA ALA A 630 -2.52 4.04 -32.50
C ALA A 630 -3.76 4.83 -32.04
N ARG A 631 -4.59 4.31 -31.13
CA ARG A 631 -5.78 5.01 -30.62
C ARG A 631 -5.37 6.04 -29.56
N LYS A 632 -5.83 7.28 -29.69
CA LYS A 632 -5.54 8.38 -28.77
C LYS A 632 -5.93 8.10 -27.32
N ASP A 633 -7.05 7.41 -27.13
CA ASP A 633 -7.61 7.09 -25.82
C ASP A 633 -7.26 5.68 -25.33
N ALA A 634 -6.41 4.95 -26.05
CA ALA A 634 -5.90 3.65 -25.62
C ALA A 634 -4.55 3.79 -24.91
N ALA A 635 -4.30 2.92 -23.93
CA ALA A 635 -2.94 2.67 -23.47
C ALA A 635 -2.18 1.89 -24.55
N LEU A 636 -0.96 2.34 -24.87
CA LEU A 636 -0.06 1.64 -25.79
C LEU A 636 0.88 0.76 -24.96
N VAL A 637 0.92 -0.53 -25.26
CA VAL A 637 1.74 -1.54 -24.57
C VAL A 637 2.68 -2.19 -25.57
N VAL A 638 3.96 -2.30 -25.23
CA VAL A 638 4.97 -2.94 -26.07
C VAL A 638 5.31 -4.32 -25.51
N VAL A 639 5.37 -5.33 -26.37
CA VAL A 639 5.80 -6.68 -26.00
C VAL A 639 6.96 -7.09 -26.89
N ILE A 640 8.15 -7.25 -26.31
CA ILE A 640 9.34 -7.71 -27.04
C ILE A 640 9.54 -9.23 -26.86
N LEU A 641 9.86 -9.92 -27.94
CA LEU A 641 10.25 -11.33 -27.95
C LEU A 641 11.60 -11.45 -28.66
N GLY A 642 12.65 -11.83 -27.94
CA GLY A 642 14.01 -11.97 -28.49
C GLY A 642 14.89 -12.91 -27.67
N ASP A 643 15.81 -13.61 -28.33
CA ASP A 643 16.71 -14.58 -27.68
C ASP A 643 18.14 -14.04 -27.47
N ALA A 644 18.44 -12.81 -27.93
CA ALA A 644 19.68 -12.08 -27.68
C ALA A 644 19.47 -10.78 -26.89
N ASP A 645 20.55 -10.22 -26.34
CA ASP A 645 20.54 -8.88 -25.72
C ASP A 645 20.54 -7.78 -26.80
N ASP A 646 19.89 -6.64 -26.51
CA ASP A 646 19.67 -5.58 -27.50
C ASP A 646 20.99 -4.93 -28.01
N GLN A 647 21.10 -4.80 -29.33
CA GLN A 647 22.28 -4.36 -30.06
C GLN A 647 22.09 -3.01 -30.79
N THR A 648 21.08 -2.25 -30.39
CA THR A 648 20.72 -0.99 -31.04
C THR A 648 21.83 0.04 -30.90
N SER A 649 22.25 0.65 -32.01
CA SER A 649 23.25 1.75 -32.07
C SER A 649 22.68 3.08 -32.57
N GLY A 650 21.41 3.08 -32.96
CA GLY A 650 20.66 4.25 -33.35
C GLY A 650 19.36 3.85 -34.04
N ASN A 651 18.56 4.85 -34.42
CA ASN A 651 17.23 4.65 -35.00
C ASN A 651 17.20 3.78 -36.27
N THR A 652 18.31 3.65 -36.99
CA THR A 652 18.38 2.84 -38.22
C THR A 652 19.58 1.91 -38.29
N SER A 653 20.22 1.62 -37.16
CA SER A 653 21.46 0.86 -37.14
C SER A 653 21.57 -0.01 -35.90
N VAL A 654 22.22 -1.15 -36.08
CA VAL A 654 22.70 -2.03 -35.01
C VAL A 654 24.22 -2.08 -35.06
N SER A 655 24.83 -2.29 -33.91
CA SER A 655 26.27 -2.55 -33.82
C SER A 655 26.46 -3.79 -32.99
N GLY A 656 27.20 -4.77 -33.52
CA GLY A 656 27.53 -5.96 -32.74
C GLY A 656 28.27 -5.58 -31.44
N PHE A 657 27.94 -6.28 -30.35
CA PHE A 657 28.64 -6.21 -29.05
C PHE A 657 28.46 -4.92 -28.22
N CYS A 658 27.24 -4.66 -27.73
CA CYS A 658 26.96 -3.55 -26.81
C CYS A 658 27.54 -3.68 -25.39
N GLY A 659 28.04 -4.86 -25.03
CA GLY A 659 28.64 -5.14 -23.74
C GLY A 659 28.19 -6.48 -23.22
N SER A 660 28.49 -6.76 -21.95
CA SER A 660 28.15 -8.01 -21.29
C SER A 660 26.99 -7.88 -20.30
N GLY A 661 26.40 -6.69 -20.12
CA GLY A 661 25.22 -6.43 -19.28
C GLY A 661 25.41 -5.23 -18.32
N GLY A 662 24.33 -4.50 -18.04
CA GLY A 662 24.20 -3.36 -17.13
C GLY A 662 23.46 -2.15 -17.73
N ASN A 663 23.19 -1.13 -16.91
CA ASN A 663 22.88 0.24 -17.38
C ASN A 663 24.10 0.95 -17.99
N ALA A 664 25.29 0.34 -17.87
CA ALA A 664 26.55 0.87 -18.37
C ALA A 664 26.92 0.17 -19.70
N ASP A 665 26.87 0.92 -20.80
CA ASP A 665 27.30 0.43 -22.10
C ASP A 665 28.80 0.11 -22.11
N LYS A 666 29.21 -0.90 -22.89
CA LYS A 666 30.64 -1.13 -23.15
C LYS A 666 31.24 0.14 -23.78
N PRO A 667 32.26 0.75 -23.16
CA PRO A 667 32.87 1.95 -23.71
C PRO A 667 33.35 1.74 -25.15
N GLY A 668 32.92 2.63 -26.05
CA GLY A 668 33.26 2.55 -27.47
C GLY A 668 32.50 1.50 -28.29
N SER A 669 31.44 0.88 -27.74
CA SER A 669 30.56 -0.02 -28.51
C SER A 669 29.80 0.69 -29.63
N GLY A 670 29.52 1.98 -29.46
CA GLY A 670 28.66 2.74 -30.37
C GLY A 670 27.17 2.46 -30.17
N CYS A 671 26.81 1.63 -29.19
CA CYS A 671 25.42 1.33 -28.87
C CYS A 671 24.72 2.51 -28.21
N GLU A 672 23.42 2.58 -28.41
CA GLU A 672 22.59 3.57 -27.75
C GLU A 672 22.51 3.28 -26.24
N PRO A 673 22.65 4.28 -25.36
CA PRO A 673 22.49 4.06 -23.92
C PRO A 673 21.11 3.54 -23.53
N VAL A 674 21.06 2.55 -22.63
CA VAL A 674 19.81 2.00 -22.09
C VAL A 674 18.92 3.09 -21.50
N GLN A 675 19.53 4.09 -20.85
CA GLN A 675 18.81 5.22 -20.27
C GLN A 675 18.00 6.02 -21.31
N ASN A 676 18.42 6.04 -22.57
CA ASN A 676 17.63 6.70 -23.62
C ASN A 676 16.31 5.97 -23.86
N PHE A 677 16.31 4.64 -23.84
CA PHE A 677 15.09 3.84 -23.95
C PHE A 677 14.21 4.02 -22.71
N ILE A 678 14.79 4.03 -21.51
CA ILE A 678 14.04 4.30 -20.27
C ILE A 678 13.41 5.70 -20.31
N ASN A 679 14.14 6.72 -20.75
CA ASN A 679 13.60 8.08 -20.89
C ASN A 679 12.51 8.14 -21.98
N PHE A 680 12.66 7.34 -23.04
CA PHE A 680 11.69 7.29 -24.14
C PHE A 680 10.38 6.63 -23.70
N PHE A 681 10.42 5.42 -23.14
CA PHE A 681 9.22 4.69 -22.74
C PHE A 681 8.65 5.18 -21.41
N GLY A 682 9.51 5.60 -20.48
CA GLY A 682 9.18 6.11 -19.15
C GLY A 682 9.72 5.24 -18.01
N ASN A 683 9.56 5.73 -16.78
CA ASN A 683 9.97 5.03 -15.57
C ASN A 683 8.88 5.13 -14.50
N VAL A 684 8.41 4.00 -13.98
CA VAL A 684 7.35 3.94 -12.95
C VAL A 684 7.76 4.58 -11.62
N SER A 685 9.06 4.69 -11.36
CA SER A 685 9.63 5.30 -10.15
C SER A 685 10.03 6.78 -10.35
N SER A 686 9.81 7.37 -11.52
CA SER A 686 10.19 8.77 -11.81
C SER A 686 8.99 9.62 -12.19
N GLY A 687 8.89 10.82 -11.61
CA GLY A 687 7.93 11.84 -12.05
C GLY A 687 8.29 12.54 -13.37
N THR A 688 9.37 12.12 -14.04
CA THR A 688 9.80 12.74 -15.30
C THR A 688 8.94 12.24 -16.46
N ALA A 689 8.33 13.17 -17.19
CA ALA A 689 7.54 12.84 -18.38
C ALA A 689 8.41 12.12 -19.43
N PRO A 690 7.93 11.02 -20.04
CA PRO A 690 8.65 10.31 -21.09
C PRO A 690 8.87 11.17 -22.34
N THR A 691 9.92 10.87 -23.12
CA THR A 691 10.28 11.65 -24.32
C THR A 691 9.57 11.18 -25.60
N ASN A 692 8.73 10.16 -25.53
CA ASN A 692 7.94 9.71 -26.68
C ASN A 692 6.78 10.68 -27.00
N GLU A 693 6.24 10.60 -28.22
CA GLU A 693 5.21 11.55 -28.70
C GLU A 693 3.86 11.48 -27.94
N THR A 694 3.58 10.40 -27.20
CA THR A 694 2.37 10.33 -26.36
C THR A 694 2.47 11.18 -25.10
N GLY A 695 3.71 11.46 -24.64
CA GLY A 695 3.98 12.06 -23.33
C GLY A 695 3.55 11.19 -22.14
N LYS A 696 3.16 9.92 -22.36
CA LYS A 696 2.72 8.96 -21.35
C LYS A 696 3.72 7.82 -21.23
N LEU A 697 3.71 7.17 -20.07
CA LEU A 697 4.42 5.91 -19.85
C LEU A 697 3.88 4.86 -20.83
N ILE A 698 4.79 4.17 -21.51
CA ILE A 698 4.50 3.01 -22.36
C ILE A 698 5.14 1.80 -21.67
N THR A 699 4.32 0.91 -21.13
CA THR A 699 4.80 -0.32 -20.48
C THR A 699 5.46 -1.22 -21.52
N VAL A 700 6.70 -1.65 -21.25
CA VAL A 700 7.44 -2.59 -22.09
C VAL A 700 7.55 -3.92 -21.37
N HIS A 701 6.93 -4.96 -21.92
CA HIS A 701 7.06 -6.33 -21.45
C HIS A 701 8.10 -7.08 -22.27
N GLY A 702 8.85 -7.98 -21.64
CA GLY A 702 9.86 -8.78 -22.33
C GLY A 702 9.68 -10.28 -22.13
N ILE A 703 9.63 -11.02 -23.23
CA ILE A 703 9.80 -12.48 -23.26
C ILE A 703 11.19 -12.72 -23.82
N VAL A 704 12.17 -12.83 -22.93
CA VAL A 704 13.58 -12.70 -23.31
C VAL A 704 14.41 -13.84 -22.75
N CYS A 705 15.66 -13.96 -23.22
CA CYS A 705 16.58 -14.93 -22.65
C CYS A 705 16.81 -14.64 -21.16
N PRO A 706 16.59 -15.60 -20.24
CA PRO A 706 16.83 -15.35 -18.81
C PRO A 706 18.29 -15.00 -18.51
N SER A 707 18.49 -14.15 -17.49
CA SER A 707 19.83 -13.76 -17.02
C SER A 707 20.70 -14.99 -16.70
N GLY A 708 21.94 -15.00 -17.22
CA GLY A 708 22.91 -16.08 -17.03
C GLY A 708 22.64 -17.38 -17.82
N GLN A 709 21.59 -17.44 -18.64
CA GLN A 709 21.28 -18.60 -19.50
C GLN A 709 21.82 -18.42 -20.92
N ASN A 710 21.87 -19.52 -21.67
CA ASN A 710 22.20 -19.53 -23.08
C ASN A 710 20.90 -19.74 -23.88
N CYS A 711 20.52 -18.80 -24.74
CA CYS A 711 19.39 -18.94 -25.66
C CYS A 711 19.88 -18.80 -27.11
N GLY A 712 19.02 -19.17 -28.07
CA GLY A 712 19.33 -18.98 -29.50
C GLY A 712 20.56 -19.74 -29.99
N CYS A 713 20.94 -20.84 -29.33
CA CYS A 713 22.18 -21.55 -29.65
C CYS A 713 22.01 -22.52 -30.81
N ASP A 714 22.93 -22.47 -31.76
CA ASP A 714 23.06 -23.41 -32.86
C ASP A 714 24.43 -24.14 -32.81
N SER A 715 24.75 -24.88 -33.87
CA SER A 715 26.06 -25.56 -34.01
C SER A 715 27.27 -24.60 -34.08
N SER A 716 27.02 -23.31 -34.26
CA SER A 716 28.00 -22.24 -34.48
C SER A 716 28.28 -21.44 -33.20
N GLY A 717 27.40 -21.54 -32.19
CA GLY A 717 27.53 -20.88 -30.90
C GLY A 717 26.17 -20.44 -30.37
N CYS A 718 26.16 -19.70 -29.26
CA CYS A 718 24.97 -18.98 -28.82
C CYS A 718 25.09 -17.53 -29.27
N GLU A 719 24.01 -17.00 -29.84
CA GLU A 719 23.93 -15.57 -30.15
C GLU A 719 24.07 -14.76 -28.86
N PHE A 720 24.73 -13.61 -28.97
CA PHE A 720 25.39 -12.84 -27.92
C PHE A 720 24.73 -12.91 -26.53
N ASN A 721 25.37 -13.71 -25.66
CA ASN A 721 24.83 -14.00 -24.34
C ASN A 721 25.12 -12.87 -23.31
N PRO A 722 24.10 -12.33 -22.63
CA PRO A 722 24.25 -11.42 -21.51
C PRO A 722 24.92 -12.12 -20.31
N LYS A 723 26.21 -11.86 -20.10
CA LYS A 723 26.94 -12.28 -18.88
C LYS A 723 27.50 -11.07 -18.14
N PRO A 724 26.91 -10.74 -16.98
CA PRO A 724 27.38 -11.38 -15.75
C PRO A 724 26.25 -12.07 -14.96
N ALA A 725 26.66 -12.77 -13.88
CA ALA A 725 25.78 -13.48 -12.96
C ALA A 725 24.90 -12.55 -12.08
N PHE A 726 25.07 -11.23 -12.18
CA PHE A 726 24.29 -10.20 -11.49
C PHE A 726 24.21 -8.94 -12.37
N GLY A 727 23.00 -8.42 -12.59
CA GLY A 727 22.75 -7.10 -13.17
C GLY A 727 22.77 -6.98 -14.70
N GLY A 728 21.57 -6.82 -15.29
CA GLY A 728 21.31 -5.73 -16.24
C GLY A 728 21.28 -6.00 -17.75
N GLN A 729 20.67 -7.08 -18.26
CA GLN A 729 20.31 -7.14 -19.69
C GLN A 729 19.62 -5.84 -20.12
N ARG A 730 19.95 -5.32 -21.31
CA ARG A 730 19.51 -3.99 -21.74
C ARG A 730 18.00 -3.92 -21.85
N HIS A 731 17.37 -4.94 -22.43
CA HIS A 731 15.92 -5.06 -22.46
C HIS A 731 15.31 -5.24 -21.07
N ALA A 732 15.96 -6.00 -20.16
CA ALA A 732 15.41 -6.26 -18.84
C ALA A 732 15.41 -4.98 -17.99
N ALA A 733 16.41 -4.12 -18.15
CA ALA A 733 16.45 -2.81 -17.52
C ALA A 733 15.29 -1.91 -17.97
N VAL A 734 14.95 -1.90 -19.27
CA VAL A 734 13.79 -1.15 -19.79
C VAL A 734 12.47 -1.75 -19.29
N VAL A 735 12.33 -3.08 -19.31
CA VAL A 735 11.14 -3.78 -18.79
C VAL A 735 10.95 -3.45 -17.31
N ASN A 736 12.01 -3.56 -16.50
CA ASN A 736 11.99 -3.27 -15.07
C ASN A 736 11.69 -1.79 -14.76
N ALA A 737 12.24 -0.85 -15.54
CA ALA A 737 11.98 0.58 -15.36
C ALA A 737 10.55 0.97 -15.72
N THR A 738 9.97 0.33 -16.74
CA THR A 738 8.59 0.62 -17.19
C THR A 738 7.52 -0.16 -16.42
N GLY A 739 7.90 -0.99 -15.44
CA GLY A 739 6.97 -1.80 -14.64
C GLY A 739 6.40 -3.01 -15.39
N GLY A 740 6.99 -3.37 -16.52
CA GLY A 740 6.53 -4.49 -17.35
C GLY A 740 6.94 -5.86 -16.78
N VAL A 741 6.25 -6.87 -17.28
CA VAL A 741 6.54 -8.28 -16.98
C VAL A 741 7.79 -8.74 -17.74
N LEU A 742 8.76 -9.27 -16.99
CA LEU A 742 9.96 -9.95 -17.48
C LEU A 742 9.75 -11.47 -17.43
N GLY A 743 9.47 -12.05 -18.59
CA GLY A 743 9.28 -13.47 -18.83
C GLY A 743 10.45 -14.14 -19.55
N ALA A 744 10.39 -15.47 -19.65
CA ALA A 744 11.46 -16.31 -20.19
C ALA A 744 11.08 -16.90 -21.56
N ILE A 745 11.99 -16.81 -22.53
CA ILE A 745 11.83 -17.39 -23.88
C ILE A 745 12.17 -18.89 -23.98
N SER A 746 12.61 -19.51 -22.88
CA SER A 746 13.30 -20.81 -22.85
C SER A 746 12.60 -21.95 -23.59
N ASP A 747 11.27 -22.02 -23.54
CA ASP A 747 10.47 -23.04 -24.18
C ASP A 747 9.00 -22.58 -24.32
N THR A 748 8.16 -23.42 -24.93
CA THR A 748 6.74 -23.14 -25.14
C THR A 748 5.96 -22.88 -23.85
N ASN A 749 6.30 -23.57 -22.76
CA ASN A 749 5.59 -23.38 -21.48
C ASN A 749 5.98 -22.04 -20.83
N SER A 750 7.25 -21.66 -20.92
CA SER A 750 7.78 -20.40 -20.40
C SER A 750 7.21 -19.20 -21.17
N ILE A 751 7.13 -19.31 -22.51
CA ILE A 751 6.48 -18.28 -23.36
C ILE A 751 4.99 -18.19 -23.03
N GLY A 752 4.31 -19.33 -22.85
CA GLY A 752 2.90 -19.35 -22.44
C GLY A 752 2.66 -18.66 -21.09
N ALA A 753 3.45 -19.01 -20.07
CA ALA A 753 3.37 -18.38 -18.75
C ALA A 753 3.67 -16.87 -18.79
N SER A 754 4.64 -16.47 -19.62
CA SER A 754 5.00 -15.05 -19.82
C SER A 754 3.85 -14.29 -20.48
N MET A 755 3.24 -14.85 -21.52
CA MET A 755 2.07 -14.25 -22.17
C MET A 755 0.87 -14.15 -21.23
N ASP A 756 0.61 -15.18 -20.42
CA ASP A 756 -0.47 -15.14 -19.43
C ASP A 756 -0.26 -13.99 -18.41
N ALA A 757 0.97 -13.80 -17.93
CA ALA A 757 1.31 -12.72 -17.01
C ALA A 757 1.19 -11.32 -17.68
N ILE A 758 1.69 -11.17 -18.92
CA ILE A 758 1.60 -9.90 -19.69
C ILE A 758 0.14 -9.51 -19.93
N ILE A 759 -0.71 -10.46 -20.31
CA ILE A 759 -2.13 -10.18 -20.53
C ILE A 759 -2.85 -9.88 -19.23
N SER A 760 -2.50 -10.57 -18.14
CA SER A 760 -3.08 -10.30 -16.82
C SER A 760 -2.74 -8.88 -16.35
N ASP A 761 -1.48 -8.46 -16.50
CA ASP A 761 -1.04 -7.10 -16.19
C ASP A 761 -1.76 -6.05 -17.06
N ALA A 762 -1.86 -6.26 -18.37
CA ALA A 762 -2.54 -5.32 -19.26
C ALA A 762 -4.05 -5.18 -18.95
N ILE A 763 -4.68 -6.25 -18.47
CA ILE A 763 -6.07 -6.21 -17.99
C ILE A 763 -6.12 -5.48 -16.64
N GLY A 764 -5.24 -5.82 -15.70
CA GLY A 764 -5.13 -5.17 -14.39
C GLY A 764 -4.99 -3.66 -14.50
N ASN A 765 -3.96 -3.18 -15.22
CA ASN A 765 -3.70 -1.76 -15.45
C ASN A 765 -4.85 -0.98 -16.14
N ALA A 766 -5.79 -1.69 -16.77
CA ALA A 766 -6.96 -1.11 -17.41
C ALA A 766 -8.24 -1.18 -16.56
N GLY A 767 -8.17 -1.81 -15.38
CA GLY A 767 -9.26 -1.93 -14.44
C GLY A 767 -9.62 -0.61 -13.74
N TYR A 768 -10.66 -0.66 -12.91
CA TYR A 768 -11.03 0.45 -12.04
C TYR A 768 -10.02 0.57 -10.91
N ARG A 769 -9.31 1.70 -10.83
CA ARG A 769 -8.35 1.96 -9.76
C ARG A 769 -9.09 2.41 -8.51
N THR A 770 -8.87 1.71 -7.40
CA THR A 770 -9.46 2.06 -6.10
C THR A 770 -8.84 3.35 -5.56
N LEU A 771 -9.58 4.04 -4.70
CA LEU A 771 -9.18 5.33 -4.14
C LEU A 771 -8.16 5.16 -3.01
N LYS A 772 -8.32 4.12 -2.18
CA LYS A 772 -7.35 3.69 -1.17
C LYS A 772 -6.69 2.36 -1.59
N PRO A 773 -5.48 2.03 -1.09
CA PRO A 773 -4.80 0.77 -1.41
C PRO A 773 -5.46 -0.42 -0.67
N PRO A 774 -6.18 -1.32 -1.36
CA PRO A 774 -7.00 -2.30 -0.68
C PRO A 774 -6.16 -3.50 -0.24
N ILE A 775 -6.53 -4.10 0.89
CA ILE A 775 -6.10 -5.43 1.30
C ILE A 775 -6.84 -6.46 0.44
N GLY A 776 -6.13 -7.16 -0.45
CA GLY A 776 -6.72 -8.00 -1.49
C GLY A 776 -7.68 -9.08 -0.97
N ALA A 777 -7.38 -9.63 0.21
CA ALA A 777 -8.20 -10.65 0.87
C ALA A 777 -9.56 -10.13 1.39
N SER A 778 -9.70 -8.82 1.61
CA SER A 778 -10.91 -8.18 2.15
C SER A 778 -11.93 -7.77 1.07
N ILE A 779 -11.53 -7.77 -0.20
CA ILE A 779 -12.30 -7.16 -1.29
C ILE A 779 -13.61 -7.91 -1.55
N LYS A 780 -14.72 -7.19 -1.56
CA LYS A 780 -16.05 -7.66 -1.95
C LYS A 780 -16.68 -6.72 -2.96
N VAL A 781 -17.31 -7.26 -4.00
CA VAL A 781 -17.83 -6.47 -5.12
C VAL A 781 -19.30 -6.83 -5.38
N ALA A 782 -20.12 -5.82 -5.67
CA ALA A 782 -21.49 -5.99 -6.17
C ALA A 782 -21.73 -5.13 -7.41
N VAL A 783 -22.65 -5.56 -8.27
CA VAL A 783 -23.03 -4.85 -9.50
C VAL A 783 -24.53 -4.94 -9.68
N ASP A 784 -25.18 -3.81 -9.94
CA ASP A 784 -26.65 -3.75 -10.01
C ASP A 784 -27.21 -4.55 -11.20
N ASN A 785 -26.54 -4.48 -12.35
CA ASN A 785 -26.91 -5.21 -13.56
C ASN A 785 -25.70 -5.80 -14.27
N VAL A 786 -25.66 -7.13 -14.38
CA VAL A 786 -24.59 -7.85 -15.08
C VAL A 786 -24.95 -8.12 -16.55
N SER A 787 -23.94 -8.37 -17.38
CA SER A 787 -24.07 -8.54 -18.84
C SER A 787 -24.88 -9.77 -19.23
N ASN A 788 -24.85 -10.85 -18.42
CA ASN A 788 -25.69 -12.02 -18.62
C ASN A 788 -26.21 -12.58 -17.29
N PRO A 789 -27.43 -12.18 -16.87
CA PRO A 789 -28.00 -12.58 -15.58
C PRO A 789 -28.34 -14.07 -15.47
N ALA A 790 -28.37 -14.81 -16.60
CA ALA A 790 -28.61 -16.26 -16.59
C ALA A 790 -27.37 -17.08 -16.17
N VAL A 791 -26.18 -16.47 -16.22
CA VAL A 791 -24.90 -17.11 -15.88
C VAL A 791 -24.31 -16.51 -14.60
N CYS A 792 -24.52 -15.22 -14.37
CA CYS A 792 -24.06 -14.51 -13.18
C CYS A 792 -25.23 -13.79 -12.52
N THR A 793 -25.43 -13.93 -11.21
CA THR A 793 -26.52 -13.22 -10.51
C THR A 793 -26.01 -11.89 -9.98
N SER A 794 -26.70 -10.78 -10.30
CA SER A 794 -26.34 -9.41 -9.88
C SER A 794 -26.62 -9.12 -8.40
N ASN A 795 -27.55 -9.86 -7.76
CA ASN A 795 -28.06 -9.51 -6.43
C ASN A 795 -27.19 -10.02 -5.25
N ASN A 796 -25.91 -10.29 -5.46
CA ASN A 796 -25.01 -10.84 -4.45
C ASN A 796 -23.56 -10.43 -4.75
N ASN A 797 -22.68 -10.68 -3.78
CA ASN A 797 -21.22 -10.72 -3.92
C ASN A 797 -20.80 -11.39 -5.25
N ILE A 798 -20.34 -10.58 -6.21
CA ILE A 798 -19.78 -11.07 -7.46
C ILE A 798 -18.61 -11.98 -7.11
N PRO A 799 -18.55 -13.22 -7.64
CA PRO A 799 -17.47 -14.13 -7.29
C PRO A 799 -16.13 -13.59 -7.82
N ARG A 800 -15.05 -13.87 -7.11
CA ARG A 800 -13.71 -13.67 -7.65
C ARG A 800 -13.46 -14.69 -8.75
N SER A 801 -13.37 -14.24 -10.00
CA SER A 801 -13.19 -15.07 -11.18
C SER A 801 -12.73 -14.27 -12.40
N THR A 802 -11.73 -14.80 -13.12
CA THR A 802 -11.26 -14.34 -14.44
C THR A 802 -12.09 -14.88 -15.62
N VAL A 803 -13.14 -15.65 -15.34
CA VAL A 803 -14.06 -16.21 -16.35
C VAL A 803 -15.43 -15.56 -16.26
N ASN A 804 -16.07 -15.60 -15.09
CA ASN A 804 -17.35 -14.96 -14.82
C ASN A 804 -17.31 -14.38 -13.40
N GLY A 805 -16.80 -13.16 -13.25
CA GLY A 805 -16.64 -12.53 -11.94
C GLY A 805 -15.85 -11.24 -11.99
N PHE A 806 -15.17 -10.94 -10.89
CA PHE A 806 -14.18 -9.88 -10.81
C PHE A 806 -12.81 -10.45 -10.45
N ASP A 807 -11.76 -9.67 -10.66
CA ASP A 807 -10.47 -9.94 -10.07
C ASP A 807 -9.74 -8.65 -9.68
N PHE A 808 -8.84 -8.75 -8.71
CA PHE A 808 -8.06 -7.62 -8.18
C PHE A 808 -6.57 -7.81 -8.43
N ASP A 809 -5.91 -6.73 -8.88
CA ASP A 809 -4.47 -6.67 -9.07
C ASP A 809 -3.85 -5.75 -8.01
N GLY A 810 -3.08 -6.33 -7.08
CA GLY A 810 -2.41 -5.59 -6.00
C GLY A 810 -1.34 -4.62 -6.47
N SER A 811 -0.69 -4.90 -7.61
CA SER A 811 0.37 -4.04 -8.13
C SER A 811 -0.19 -2.77 -8.78
N ALA A 812 -1.30 -2.90 -9.51
CA ALA A 812 -1.99 -1.79 -10.15
C ALA A 812 -2.99 -1.09 -9.22
N ARG A 813 -3.43 -1.77 -8.14
CA ARG A 813 -4.51 -1.39 -7.21
C ARG A 813 -5.85 -1.24 -7.93
N THR A 814 -6.16 -2.22 -8.76
CA THR A 814 -7.28 -2.14 -9.72
C THR A 814 -8.18 -3.36 -9.70
N ILE A 815 -9.46 -3.15 -10.00
CA ILE A 815 -10.48 -4.20 -10.14
C ILE A 815 -10.89 -4.34 -11.59
N SER A 816 -10.84 -5.58 -12.09
CA SER A 816 -11.26 -5.96 -13.45
C SER A 816 -12.44 -6.91 -13.42
N PHE A 817 -13.31 -6.83 -14.44
CA PHE A 817 -14.52 -7.66 -14.54
C PHE A 817 -14.49 -8.58 -15.75
N PHE A 818 -15.04 -9.79 -15.60
CA PHE A 818 -14.92 -10.87 -16.57
C PHE A 818 -16.27 -11.54 -16.90
N GLY A 819 -16.39 -11.92 -18.17
CA GLY A 819 -17.48 -12.70 -18.75
C GLY A 819 -18.87 -12.17 -18.44
N ALA A 820 -19.74 -13.07 -17.96
CA ALA A 820 -21.14 -12.79 -17.69
C ALA A 820 -21.36 -11.77 -16.58
N CYS A 821 -20.43 -11.65 -15.62
CA CYS A 821 -20.54 -10.76 -14.47
C CYS A 821 -20.09 -9.32 -14.74
N ARG A 822 -19.58 -9.02 -15.94
CA ARG A 822 -19.27 -7.63 -16.33
C ARG A 822 -20.53 -6.75 -16.20
N PRO A 823 -20.39 -5.47 -15.85
CA PRO A 823 -21.54 -4.56 -15.88
C PRO A 823 -22.20 -4.55 -17.26
N ALA A 824 -23.53 -4.53 -17.29
CA ALA A 824 -24.31 -4.69 -18.53
C ALA A 824 -24.09 -3.56 -19.55
N ASN A 825 -23.69 -2.39 -19.08
CA ASN A 825 -23.40 -1.19 -19.86
C ASN A 825 -22.62 -0.19 -18.97
N THR A 826 -22.17 0.92 -19.56
CA THR A 826 -21.39 1.97 -18.86
C THR A 826 -22.16 2.71 -17.77
N ASN A 827 -23.49 2.58 -17.71
CA ASN A 827 -24.31 3.24 -16.68
C ASN A 827 -24.61 2.30 -15.50
N ALA A 828 -24.27 1.02 -15.60
CA ALA A 828 -24.47 0.08 -14.51
C ALA A 828 -23.54 0.44 -13.33
N GLN A 829 -24.15 0.64 -12.16
CA GLN A 829 -23.42 0.92 -10.94
C GLN A 829 -22.82 -0.36 -10.36
N ALA A 830 -21.61 -0.23 -9.84
CA ALA A 830 -20.92 -1.22 -9.03
C ALA A 830 -20.56 -0.60 -7.68
N ALA A 831 -20.40 -1.45 -6.68
CA ALA A 831 -19.82 -1.07 -5.41
C ALA A 831 -18.71 -2.06 -5.04
N VAL A 832 -17.69 -1.56 -4.36
CA VAL A 832 -16.66 -2.38 -3.73
C VAL A 832 -16.51 -1.97 -2.27
N SER A 833 -16.35 -2.96 -1.40
CA SER A 833 -15.86 -2.76 -0.04
C SER A 833 -14.56 -3.49 0.20
N TYR A 834 -13.69 -2.89 1.01
CA TYR A 834 -12.40 -3.46 1.38
C TYR A 834 -11.84 -2.78 2.63
N GLN A 835 -10.95 -3.45 3.33
CA GLN A 835 -10.06 -2.83 4.32
C GLN A 835 -8.79 -2.34 3.61
N TYR A 836 -8.17 -1.29 4.12
CA TYR A 836 -6.93 -0.73 3.60
C TYR A 836 -5.96 -0.41 4.73
N TRP A 837 -4.66 -0.38 4.40
CA TRP A 837 -3.61 0.03 5.32
C TRP A 837 -3.50 1.55 5.39
N ILE A 838 -3.29 2.07 6.60
CA ILE A 838 -2.91 3.46 6.83
C ILE A 838 -1.39 3.48 6.95
N ASP A 839 -0.72 4.42 6.29
CA ASP A 839 0.74 4.59 6.30
C ASP A 839 1.12 5.51 7.46
N SER A 840 1.37 4.91 8.62
CA SER A 840 1.76 5.61 9.85
C SER A 840 3.24 5.42 10.19
N VAL A 841 3.89 4.35 9.70
CA VAL A 841 5.29 4.05 9.98
C VAL A 841 6.19 4.54 8.85
N SER A 842 6.86 5.68 9.08
CA SER A 842 7.71 6.29 8.06
C SER A 842 9.15 5.72 7.97
N ASP A 843 9.64 4.98 8.97
CA ASP A 843 11.00 4.39 8.92
C ASP A 843 10.99 3.10 8.08
N PRO A 844 11.76 3.03 6.97
CA PRO A 844 11.85 1.84 6.14
C PRO A 844 12.44 0.60 6.84
N ASN A 845 13.02 0.74 8.03
CA ASN A 845 13.55 -0.35 8.84
C ASN A 845 12.59 -0.79 9.96
N GLY A 846 11.40 -0.20 10.02
CA GLY A 846 10.46 -0.32 11.13
C GLY A 846 10.73 0.72 12.20
N GLY A 847 9.67 1.25 12.82
CA GLY A 847 9.78 2.02 14.06
C GLY A 847 10.26 1.15 15.21
N VAL A 848 10.83 1.76 16.26
CA VAL A 848 11.10 1.06 17.52
C VAL A 848 9.75 0.94 18.25
N PRO A 849 9.20 -0.28 18.41
CA PRO A 849 7.91 -0.44 19.04
C PRO A 849 7.95 0.07 20.48
N CYS A 850 6.95 0.85 20.86
CA CYS A 850 6.73 1.32 22.22
C CYS A 850 7.89 2.14 22.78
N GLU A 851 8.72 2.80 21.95
CA GLU A 851 9.89 3.58 22.41
C GLU A 851 9.51 4.70 23.39
N ASP A 852 8.29 5.22 23.25
CA ASP A 852 7.76 6.30 24.08
C ASP A 852 7.04 5.79 25.35
N ASP A 853 6.84 4.48 25.51
CA ASP A 853 6.17 3.90 26.69
C ASP A 853 7.07 3.94 27.94
N PRO A 854 6.56 4.29 29.13
CA PRO A 854 7.36 4.29 30.38
C PRO A 854 7.96 2.93 30.76
N ASN A 855 7.36 1.84 30.30
CA ASN A 855 7.85 0.48 30.46
C ASN A 855 8.73 0.05 29.28
N TYR A 856 9.12 0.94 28.36
CA TYR A 856 10.05 0.62 27.29
C TYR A 856 11.37 0.05 27.82
N SER A 857 11.86 -1.00 27.18
CA SER A 857 13.17 -1.56 27.46
C SER A 857 13.92 -1.89 26.17
N PRO A 858 15.00 -1.16 25.83
CA PRO A 858 15.77 -1.42 24.60
C PRO A 858 16.55 -2.74 24.65
N THR A 859 16.62 -3.39 25.81
CA THR A 859 17.36 -4.64 26.01
C THR A 859 16.48 -5.88 26.01
N GLU A 860 15.17 -5.71 26.10
CA GLU A 860 14.20 -6.82 26.09
C GLU A 860 13.69 -7.08 24.66
N PRO A 861 13.41 -8.35 24.28
CA PRO A 861 13.04 -8.71 22.90
C PRO A 861 11.74 -8.10 22.37
N ASP A 862 10.81 -7.78 23.26
CA ASP A 862 9.49 -7.20 22.96
C ASP A 862 9.45 -5.69 23.20
N HIS A 863 10.61 -5.09 23.49
CA HIS A 863 10.77 -3.69 23.82
C HIS A 863 10.00 -3.21 25.06
N CYS A 864 9.54 -4.14 25.91
CA CYS A 864 8.79 -3.84 27.12
C CYS A 864 9.45 -4.41 28.38
N THR A 865 9.27 -3.76 29.51
CA THR A 865 9.99 -4.07 30.74
C THR A 865 9.39 -5.30 31.41
N GLY A 866 10.09 -6.42 31.28
CA GLY A 866 9.79 -7.66 31.97
C GLY A 866 8.93 -8.63 31.16
N PRO A 867 8.84 -9.89 31.60
CA PRO A 867 8.37 -11.00 30.76
C PRO A 867 6.85 -11.08 30.56
N THR A 868 6.08 -10.20 31.21
CA THR A 868 4.61 -10.22 31.21
C THR A 868 4.00 -9.12 30.36
N LEU A 869 4.79 -8.13 29.95
CA LEU A 869 4.40 -7.04 29.07
C LEU A 869 4.91 -7.31 27.65
N GLY A 870 4.23 -6.78 26.65
CA GLY A 870 4.66 -6.79 25.25
C GLY A 870 4.01 -5.63 24.52
N CYS A 871 4.69 -5.14 23.47
CA CYS A 871 4.19 -3.99 22.73
C CYS A 871 2.86 -4.32 22.03
N ASN A 872 1.88 -3.42 22.15
CA ASN A 872 0.57 -3.58 21.54
C ASN A 872 0.66 -3.61 20.00
N ALA A 873 -0.42 -4.01 19.33
CA ALA A 873 -0.43 -4.14 17.87
C ALA A 873 -0.31 -2.80 17.13
N ALA A 874 -0.53 -1.67 17.82
CA ALA A 874 -0.33 -0.32 17.30
C ALA A 874 1.15 0.13 17.42
N GLY A 875 1.97 -0.59 18.18
CA GLY A 875 3.37 -0.22 18.39
C GLY A 875 3.57 0.96 19.34
N THR A 876 2.54 1.36 20.09
CA THR A 876 2.54 2.57 20.92
C THR A 876 2.73 2.25 22.40
N ASN A 877 2.10 1.18 22.93
CA ASN A 877 2.01 0.95 24.37
C ASN A 877 2.44 -0.47 24.76
N CYS A 878 3.16 -0.62 25.87
CA CYS A 878 3.48 -1.89 26.49
C CYS A 878 2.27 -2.42 27.25
N VAL A 879 1.61 -3.44 26.69
CA VAL A 879 0.40 -4.05 27.24
C VAL A 879 0.66 -5.46 27.75
N CYS A 880 -0.26 -5.98 28.55
CA CYS A 880 -0.19 -7.35 29.03
C CYS A 880 -0.12 -8.37 27.89
N ASN A 881 0.93 -9.20 27.87
CA ASN A 881 0.97 -10.34 26.97
C ASN A 881 -0.20 -11.28 27.28
N PRO A 882 -0.89 -11.83 26.27
CA PRO A 882 -1.92 -12.84 26.47
C PRO A 882 -1.38 -13.96 27.36
N ASN A 883 -2.08 -14.24 28.46
CA ASN A 883 -1.68 -15.26 29.43
C ASN A 883 -0.28 -15.00 30.06
N CYS A 884 0.13 -13.74 30.18
CA CYS A 884 1.40 -13.29 30.75
C CYS A 884 2.62 -13.93 30.06
N GLY A 885 2.54 -14.08 28.73
CA GLY A 885 3.61 -14.70 27.93
C GLY A 885 3.82 -16.20 28.23
N GLY A 886 2.88 -16.86 28.91
CA GLY A 886 3.02 -18.25 29.34
C GLY A 886 4.05 -18.44 30.46
N THR A 887 4.48 -17.37 31.13
CA THR A 887 5.51 -17.41 32.18
C THR A 887 4.98 -17.83 33.55
N CYS A 888 3.66 -17.84 33.74
CA CYS A 888 3.06 -18.25 35.00
C CYS A 888 3.27 -19.76 35.26
N GLY A 889 3.98 -20.06 36.34
CA GLY A 889 4.29 -21.43 36.76
C GLY A 889 3.08 -22.20 37.30
N ALA A 890 3.24 -23.51 37.49
CA ALA A 890 2.19 -24.38 38.00
C ALA A 890 1.66 -23.91 39.37
N GLY A 891 0.34 -23.68 39.48
CA GLY A 891 -0.32 -23.16 40.68
C GLY A 891 -0.55 -21.65 40.70
N THR A 892 -0.19 -20.95 39.61
CA THR A 892 -0.49 -19.52 39.40
C THR A 892 -1.31 -19.32 38.13
N GLN A 893 -2.12 -18.26 38.08
CA GLN A 893 -2.86 -17.80 36.91
C GLN A 893 -2.42 -16.38 36.55
N CYS A 894 -2.46 -16.03 35.27
CA CYS A 894 -2.17 -14.67 34.83
C CYS A 894 -3.34 -13.75 35.16
N GLU A 895 -3.08 -12.65 35.88
CA GLU A 895 -4.02 -11.54 36.06
C GLU A 895 -3.73 -10.47 35.01
N MET A 896 -4.59 -10.43 33.98
CA MET A 896 -4.39 -9.62 32.78
C MET A 896 -4.52 -8.11 33.04
N SER A 897 -5.13 -7.69 34.15
CA SER A 897 -5.24 -6.27 34.52
C SER A 897 -3.99 -5.71 35.19
N THR A 898 -3.17 -6.56 35.79
CA THR A 898 -1.96 -6.16 36.54
C THR A 898 -0.67 -6.73 35.95
N CYS A 899 -0.80 -7.57 34.91
CA CYS A 899 0.32 -8.24 34.25
C CYS A 899 1.20 -9.02 35.20
N SER A 900 0.56 -9.69 36.15
CA SER A 900 1.22 -10.45 37.21
C SER A 900 0.67 -11.87 37.33
N CYS A 901 1.52 -12.80 37.75
CA CYS A 901 1.11 -14.17 38.03
C CYS A 901 0.62 -14.27 39.48
N GLU A 902 -0.68 -14.47 39.66
CA GLU A 902 -1.30 -14.62 40.97
C GLU A 902 -1.46 -16.09 41.35
N VAL A 903 -1.35 -16.39 42.64
CA VAL A 903 -1.55 -17.76 43.16
C VAL A 903 -3.03 -18.13 43.05
N ILE A 904 -3.32 -19.32 42.51
CA ILE A 904 -4.68 -19.88 42.50
C ILE A 904 -5.03 -20.26 43.95
N ILE A 905 -5.67 -19.34 44.68
CA ILE A 905 -6.19 -19.62 46.02
C ILE A 905 -7.48 -20.43 45.85
N GLY A 906 -7.36 -21.75 45.93
CA GLY A 906 -8.49 -22.69 46.01
C GLY A 906 -9.09 -22.80 47.41
#